data_AF-A0A1T5G8C8-F1
#
_entry.id   AF-A0A1T5G8C8-F1
#
_cell.length_a   1.000
_cell.length_b   1.000
_cell.length_c   1.000
_cell.angle_alpha   90.00
_cell.angle_beta   90.00
_cell.angle_gamma   90.00
#
_symmetry.space_group_name_H-M   'P 1'
#
loop_
_entity.id
_entity.type
_entity.pdbx_description
1 polymer ?
#
loop_
_entity_poly.entity_id
_entity_poly.type
_entity_poly.pdbx_seq_one_letter_code
_entity_poly.pdbx_strand_id
1 'polypeptide(L)'
;MSSLNQNIQTLNKLVYSQLNEIIKMLDKKFNLRLYSIVLDKKNSCKEIYRLKKNITSFNNIGEPEISQDNLKELNYIFKELRLDASFKEKELKTEFKDYLNRQKFLSSINNSQQILNESQENEKLSTVEVVNKTSTFMQEDNSRILYMNSYEKEFGDVIYIIEIRSVDIETIDLFYKYPDLSFLRMVLDYYFIDYFIENQNDMLNMSGNNTNKKYNEDSVHFNRRITRLYFGKIQEILLKKSEIKEIIPVFDVELNNQYYFYDMLEKIDDISNLTYEGSNPFGSILFLNREVLSSDNNPIVYTIKFQDNLIALNDAKLIRKLLELTNNEKDLYLISDHETIYGLGKINWSQIDDYILLRVDFKGVSKYNINLITTKENGSSNGDIAVKNGRKTCQINRDLEIIDKNLLKVSFKSPLIGGDGFTSEKFKRLLKDGKFHMDGDVIEYLEQVVLNAKEQKHGTMVVITDYETAVSELKTLKKQSIPIESKQKQIIPEYIEYLTSIDGAIYFDTNGKCHAIGVILDGIAKENIGDASRGARYNSAYRYLEKIKGLNKKCIIVIISEDGMVNLIPESDDEEKIFALLQQVVDLINENKDKEKIEIELNEIEEIINNDDNTDYQIFFKVAEVYRGMDNYEKAIKYYEKGMSVADGIIILVKNYRYWAKLHFDYARETKNKEQRIHNYEEAKIIFDEYLVKANENELNLHDYNDCALVYKFLGDNDTTEKLRTTFHQKAHLNYSKAIEVSDSKDIGNASLFFNRSNVRKEMGMFKESLEDLITAEFIKSSEVYINSFMDLIQSNNEWIDYCIQIINKKRDNDLKGENLIKKLREYGDSIREQSPEIAASFENL
;
A
#
# COMPACT_ATOMS: atom_id res chain seq x y z
N MET A 1 0.10 -43.76 -9.99
CA MET A 1 0.08 -42.36 -10.48
C MET A 1 -1.29 -41.72 -10.31
N SER A 2 -2.41 -42.34 -10.72
CA SER A 2 -3.76 -41.75 -10.59
C SER A 2 -4.21 -41.47 -9.14
N SER A 3 -3.94 -42.37 -8.20
CA SER A 3 -4.30 -42.18 -6.78
C SER A 3 -3.46 -41.10 -6.07
N LEU A 4 -2.20 -40.94 -6.46
CA LEU A 4 -1.29 -39.94 -5.88
C LEU A 4 -1.70 -38.52 -6.29
N ASN A 5 -2.02 -38.34 -7.58
CA ASN A 5 -2.45 -37.07 -8.13
C ASN A 5 -3.82 -36.65 -7.52
N GLN A 6 -4.75 -37.59 -7.36
CA GLN A 6 -6.01 -37.35 -6.64
C GLN A 6 -5.81 -36.91 -5.17
N ASN A 7 -4.83 -37.49 -4.47
CA ASN A 7 -4.51 -37.09 -3.09
C ASN A 7 -3.92 -35.67 -3.02
N ILE A 8 -3.04 -35.29 -3.96
CA ILE A 8 -2.45 -33.95 -4.04
C ILE A 8 -3.54 -32.91 -4.33
N GLN A 9 -4.42 -33.18 -5.30
CA GLN A 9 -5.52 -32.29 -5.62
C GLN A 9 -6.47 -32.10 -4.42
N THR A 10 -6.76 -33.17 -3.69
CA THR A 10 -7.59 -33.08 -2.48
C THR A 10 -6.92 -32.23 -1.40
N LEU A 11 -5.62 -32.43 -1.17
CA LEU A 11 -4.83 -31.63 -0.22
C LEU A 11 -4.82 -30.14 -0.62
N ASN A 12 -4.58 -29.85 -1.90
CA ASN A 12 -4.54 -28.48 -2.41
C ASN A 12 -5.88 -27.75 -2.20
N LYS A 13 -7.01 -28.40 -2.51
CA LYS A 13 -8.36 -27.86 -2.28
C LYS A 13 -8.59 -27.52 -0.82
N LEU A 14 -8.20 -28.43 0.06
CA LEU A 14 -8.32 -28.25 1.49
C LEU A 14 -7.48 -27.06 1.99
N VAL A 15 -6.20 -27.02 1.62
CA VAL A 15 -5.28 -25.95 2.00
C VAL A 15 -5.81 -24.60 1.54
N TYR A 16 -6.25 -24.49 0.28
CA TYR A 16 -6.83 -23.26 -0.24
C TYR A 16 -8.07 -22.83 0.54
N SER A 17 -9.03 -23.74 0.76
CA SER A 17 -10.29 -23.42 1.44
C SER A 17 -10.06 -22.91 2.86
N GLN A 18 -9.25 -23.62 3.63
CA GLN A 18 -8.97 -23.29 5.03
C GLN A 18 -8.17 -22.00 5.15
N LEU A 19 -7.09 -21.87 4.38
CA LEU A 19 -6.26 -20.68 4.44
C LEU A 19 -7.05 -19.44 4.01
N ASN A 20 -7.89 -19.56 2.97
CA ASN A 20 -8.76 -18.46 2.53
C ASN A 20 -9.74 -18.03 3.63
N GLU A 21 -10.39 -18.97 4.33
CA GLU A 21 -11.25 -18.63 5.47
C GLU A 21 -10.46 -17.95 6.60
N ILE A 22 -9.32 -18.51 6.97
CA ILE A 22 -8.45 -18.00 8.04
C ILE A 22 -8.07 -16.55 7.79
N ILE A 23 -7.59 -16.21 6.59
CA ILE A 23 -7.14 -14.84 6.28
C ILE A 23 -8.31 -13.87 6.08
N LYS A 24 -9.45 -14.32 5.54
CA LYS A 24 -10.66 -13.50 5.36
C LYS A 24 -11.29 -13.08 6.70
N MET A 25 -11.06 -13.87 7.75
CA MET A 25 -11.43 -13.48 9.10
C MET A 25 -10.56 -12.36 9.67
N LEU A 26 -9.31 -12.22 9.21
CA LEU A 26 -8.39 -11.16 9.65
C LEU A 26 -8.73 -9.84 8.97
N ASP A 27 -8.90 -9.87 7.65
CA ASP A 27 -9.46 -8.78 6.85
C ASP A 27 -10.26 -9.36 5.68
N LYS A 28 -11.53 -8.96 5.56
CA LYS A 28 -12.42 -9.41 4.48
C LYS A 28 -11.92 -8.99 3.09
N LYS A 29 -11.07 -7.97 2.99
CA LYS A 29 -10.49 -7.48 1.73
C LYS A 29 -9.40 -8.38 1.17
N PHE A 30 -8.72 -9.17 2.01
CA PHE A 30 -7.62 -10.03 1.58
C PHE A 30 -8.08 -11.02 0.51
N ASN A 31 -7.29 -11.17 -0.54
CA ASN A 31 -7.58 -12.11 -1.62
C ASN A 31 -6.43 -13.11 -1.77
N LEU A 32 -6.75 -14.41 -1.66
CA LEU A 32 -5.78 -15.50 -1.73
C LEU A 32 -5.63 -16.05 -3.16
N ARG A 33 -4.39 -16.06 -3.63
CA ARG A 33 -3.92 -16.97 -4.68
C ARG A 33 -2.94 -17.98 -4.10
N LEU A 34 -3.05 -19.21 -4.58
CA LEU A 34 -2.23 -20.32 -4.12
C LEU A 34 -1.67 -21.10 -5.31
N TYR A 35 -0.37 -21.37 -5.26
CA TYR A 35 0.32 -22.28 -6.17
C TYR A 35 0.90 -23.43 -5.36
N SER A 36 0.88 -24.64 -5.91
CA SER A 36 1.53 -25.80 -5.29
C SER A 36 2.57 -26.39 -6.24
N ILE A 37 3.77 -26.67 -5.76
CA ILE A 37 4.83 -27.37 -6.49
C ILE A 37 5.11 -28.69 -5.78
N VAL A 38 4.98 -29.80 -6.49
CA VAL A 38 5.24 -31.15 -5.97
C VAL A 38 6.65 -31.56 -6.38
N LEU A 39 7.51 -31.79 -5.39
CA LEU A 39 8.86 -32.29 -5.56
C LEU A 39 8.92 -33.78 -5.24
N ASP A 40 9.79 -34.52 -5.92
CA ASP A 40 10.17 -35.87 -5.48
C ASP A 40 11.31 -35.83 -4.44
N LYS A 41 11.68 -36.99 -3.90
CA LYS A 41 12.79 -37.13 -2.93
C LYS A 41 14.16 -36.69 -3.46
N LYS A 42 14.32 -36.47 -4.77
CA LYS A 42 15.55 -35.95 -5.38
C LYS A 42 15.45 -34.44 -5.62
N ASN A 43 14.43 -33.77 -5.06
CA ASN A 43 14.06 -32.37 -5.29
C ASN A 43 13.80 -32.06 -6.77
N SER A 44 13.31 -33.04 -7.54
CA SER A 44 12.90 -32.82 -8.93
C SER A 44 11.41 -32.50 -9.00
N CYS A 45 11.06 -31.45 -9.73
CA CYS A 45 9.67 -31.04 -9.92
C CYS A 45 8.87 -32.08 -10.71
N LYS A 46 7.69 -32.46 -10.20
CA LYS A 46 6.80 -33.44 -10.83
C LYS A 46 5.53 -32.82 -11.36
N GLU A 47 4.85 -32.06 -10.51
CA GLU A 47 3.58 -31.46 -10.83
C GLU A 47 3.53 -30.06 -10.22
N ILE A 48 2.93 -29.13 -10.94
CA ILE A 48 2.74 -27.77 -10.48
C ILE A 48 1.27 -27.45 -10.69
N TYR A 49 0.62 -26.91 -9.66
CA TYR A 49 -0.77 -26.51 -9.75
C TYR A 49 -0.92 -25.05 -9.38
N ARG A 50 -1.89 -24.42 -10.02
CA ARG A 50 -2.44 -23.14 -9.61
C ARG A 50 -3.88 -23.34 -9.16
N LEU A 51 -4.20 -22.81 -8.01
CA LEU A 51 -5.52 -22.90 -7.40
C LEU A 51 -6.23 -21.56 -7.50
N LYS A 52 -7.47 -21.60 -7.98
CA LYS A 52 -8.33 -20.41 -8.12
C LYS A 52 -9.75 -20.70 -7.70
N LYS A 53 -10.39 -19.71 -7.11
CA LYS A 53 -11.83 -19.70 -6.85
C LYS A 53 -12.54 -19.19 -8.11
N ASN A 54 -13.32 -20.06 -8.76
CA ASN A 54 -14.19 -19.64 -9.85
C ASN A 54 -15.50 -19.11 -9.24
N ILE A 55 -15.88 -17.89 -9.61
CA ILE A 55 -17.22 -17.37 -9.29
C ILE A 55 -18.15 -17.92 -10.39
N THR A 56 -19.13 -18.73 -10.03
CA THR A 56 -20.20 -19.10 -10.95
C THR A 56 -21.13 -17.90 -11.16
N SER A 57 -21.55 -17.67 -12.39
CA SER A 57 -22.41 -16.55 -12.80
C SER A 57 -23.63 -16.34 -11.91
N PHE A 58 -24.12 -15.09 -11.87
CA PHE A 58 -25.20 -14.51 -11.05
C PHE A 58 -26.44 -15.40 -10.78
N ASN A 59 -26.71 -16.42 -11.59
CA ASN A 59 -27.91 -17.25 -11.52
C ASN A 59 -27.73 -18.61 -10.79
N ASN A 60 -26.51 -18.97 -10.36
CA ASN A 60 -26.28 -20.22 -9.64
C ASN A 60 -25.83 -19.95 -8.20
N ILE A 61 -26.74 -20.20 -7.25
CA ILE A 61 -26.52 -20.22 -5.79
C ILE A 61 -25.76 -21.50 -5.41
N GLY A 62 -24.65 -21.78 -6.10
CA GLY A 62 -23.74 -22.88 -5.80
C GLY A 62 -22.55 -22.39 -5.00
N GLU A 63 -22.00 -23.24 -4.13
CA GLU A 63 -20.71 -22.95 -3.51
C GLU A 63 -19.64 -22.75 -4.60
N PRO A 64 -18.78 -21.72 -4.47
CA PRO A 64 -17.79 -21.40 -5.48
C PRO A 64 -16.80 -22.55 -5.69
N GLU A 65 -16.65 -23.01 -6.93
CA GLU A 65 -15.83 -24.17 -7.25
C GLU A 65 -14.33 -23.79 -7.28
N ILE A 66 -13.50 -24.55 -6.56
CA ILE A 66 -12.04 -24.39 -6.56
C ILE A 66 -11.47 -25.14 -7.78
N SER A 67 -11.01 -24.41 -8.78
CA SER A 67 -10.30 -24.94 -9.94
C SER A 67 -8.82 -25.17 -9.63
N GLN A 68 -8.25 -26.20 -10.27
CA GLN A 68 -6.83 -26.53 -10.18
C GLN A 68 -6.26 -26.72 -11.58
N ASP A 69 -5.46 -25.75 -12.02
CA ASP A 69 -4.82 -25.77 -13.32
C ASP A 69 -3.40 -26.33 -13.17
N ASN A 70 -3.06 -27.39 -13.92
CA ASN A 70 -1.71 -27.95 -13.92
C ASN A 70 -0.80 -27.08 -14.81
N LEU A 71 0.21 -26.45 -14.20
CA LEU A 71 1.23 -25.66 -14.87
C LEU A 71 2.38 -26.60 -15.28
N LYS A 72 2.76 -26.60 -16.56
CA LYS A 72 3.75 -27.57 -17.07
C LYS A 72 5.20 -27.27 -16.67
N GLU A 73 5.52 -26.01 -16.37
CA GLU A 73 6.90 -25.57 -16.09
C GLU A 73 6.95 -24.52 -14.97
N LEU A 74 8.05 -24.50 -14.20
CA LEU A 74 8.27 -23.55 -13.10
C LEU A 74 8.33 -22.09 -13.56
N ASN A 75 8.85 -21.83 -14.76
CA ASN A 75 8.96 -20.48 -15.29
C ASN A 75 7.61 -19.77 -15.44
N TYR A 76 6.51 -20.53 -15.59
CA TYR A 76 5.16 -19.95 -15.61
C TYR A 76 4.82 -19.29 -14.26
N ILE A 77 5.22 -19.88 -13.14
CA ILE A 77 5.00 -19.29 -11.81
C ILE A 77 5.75 -17.97 -11.68
N PHE A 78 7.03 -17.94 -12.04
CA PHE A 78 7.85 -16.71 -11.92
C PHE A 78 7.27 -15.58 -12.78
N LYS A 79 6.79 -15.91 -13.98
CA LYS A 79 6.11 -14.97 -14.87
C LYS A 79 4.77 -14.49 -14.31
N GLU A 80 3.92 -15.38 -13.82
CA GLU A 80 2.61 -15.02 -13.24
C GLU A 80 2.74 -14.20 -11.96
N LEU A 81 3.73 -14.51 -11.13
CA LEU A 81 4.06 -13.74 -9.93
C LEU A 81 4.81 -12.45 -10.23
N ARG A 82 5.25 -12.22 -11.48
CA ARG A 82 6.01 -11.04 -11.91
C ARG A 82 7.29 -10.86 -11.09
N LEU A 83 8.10 -11.91 -11.02
CA LEU A 83 9.38 -11.88 -10.31
C LEU A 83 10.50 -11.45 -11.25
N ASP A 84 11.43 -10.65 -10.75
CA ASP A 84 12.58 -10.17 -11.51
C ASP A 84 13.73 -11.21 -11.58
N ALA A 85 13.57 -12.32 -10.88
CA ALA A 85 14.55 -13.40 -10.79
C ALA A 85 13.91 -14.76 -11.11
N SER A 86 14.71 -15.65 -11.73
CA SER A 86 14.34 -17.04 -12.00
C SER A 86 15.20 -17.98 -11.16
N PHE A 87 14.59 -19.05 -10.63
CA PHE A 87 15.26 -20.01 -9.75
C PHE A 87 15.21 -21.42 -10.33
N LYS A 88 16.25 -22.22 -10.08
CA LYS A 88 16.30 -23.64 -10.44
C LYS A 88 15.56 -24.50 -9.41
N GLU A 89 15.19 -25.72 -9.78
CA GLU A 89 14.49 -26.68 -8.90
C GLU A 89 15.19 -26.89 -7.55
N LYS A 90 16.53 -26.92 -7.54
CA LYS A 90 17.32 -27.11 -6.32
C LYS A 90 17.35 -25.88 -5.41
N GLU A 91 17.07 -24.71 -5.95
CA GLU A 91 17.08 -23.41 -5.25
C GLU A 91 15.71 -23.10 -4.63
N LEU A 92 14.67 -23.89 -4.94
CA LEU A 92 13.29 -23.64 -4.50
C LEU A 92 13.16 -23.56 -2.98
N LYS A 93 13.76 -24.48 -2.23
CA LYS A 93 13.61 -24.52 -0.77
C LYS A 93 14.48 -23.51 0.00
N THR A 94 15.46 -22.91 -0.68
CA THR A 94 16.44 -21.99 -0.07
C THR A 94 16.29 -20.60 -0.65
N GLU A 95 16.94 -20.32 -1.78
CA GLU A 95 17.03 -18.98 -2.37
C GLU A 95 15.66 -18.44 -2.79
N PHE A 96 14.81 -19.28 -3.39
CA PHE A 96 13.48 -18.84 -3.79
C PHE A 96 12.56 -18.59 -2.58
N LYS A 97 12.67 -19.42 -1.54
CA LYS A 97 11.93 -19.24 -0.28
C LYS A 97 12.32 -17.91 0.36
N ASP A 98 13.62 -17.67 0.47
CA ASP A 98 14.15 -16.43 1.03
C ASP A 98 13.77 -15.23 0.19
N TYR A 99 13.82 -15.33 -1.14
CA TYR A 99 13.40 -14.26 -2.03
C TYR A 99 11.94 -13.86 -1.76
N LEU A 100 11.01 -14.80 -1.69
CA LEU A 100 9.60 -14.49 -1.45
C LEU A 100 9.34 -14.03 0.00
N ASN A 101 9.92 -14.71 0.98
CA ASN A 101 9.66 -14.45 2.40
C ASN A 101 10.36 -13.19 2.92
N ARG A 102 11.39 -12.69 2.22
CA ARG A 102 12.25 -11.55 2.64
C ARG A 102 12.36 -10.44 1.59
N GLN A 103 11.64 -10.48 0.47
CA GLN A 103 11.83 -9.58 -0.69
C GLN A 103 12.00 -8.10 -0.34
N LYS A 104 11.07 -7.54 0.45
CA LYS A 104 11.09 -6.11 0.86
C LYS A 104 12.08 -5.80 1.97
N PHE A 105 12.46 -6.80 2.77
CA PHE A 105 13.48 -6.67 3.80
C PHE A 105 14.86 -6.55 3.16
N LEU A 106 15.18 -7.43 2.20
CA LEU A 106 16.44 -7.40 1.46
C LEU A 106 16.59 -6.13 0.61
N SER A 107 15.52 -5.63 -0.02
CA SER A 107 15.60 -4.33 -0.72
C SER A 107 15.87 -3.16 0.23
N SER A 108 15.27 -3.17 1.44
CA SER A 108 15.53 -2.15 2.45
C SER A 108 16.94 -2.22 3.07
N ILE A 109 17.48 -3.44 3.24
CA ILE A 109 18.86 -3.67 3.69
C ILE A 109 19.84 -3.29 2.59
N ASN A 110 19.61 -3.68 1.34
CA ASN A 110 20.50 -3.33 0.24
C ASN A 110 20.56 -1.81 0.03
N ASN A 111 19.44 -1.09 0.20
CA ASN A 111 19.42 0.37 0.17
C ASN A 111 20.17 1.00 1.37
N SER A 112 20.24 0.33 2.52
CA SER A 112 20.96 0.84 3.71
C SER A 112 22.42 0.34 3.81
N GLN A 113 22.75 -0.80 3.20
CA GLN A 113 24.11 -1.33 3.05
C GLN A 113 24.82 -0.76 1.81
N GLN A 114 24.13 -0.30 0.76
CA GLN A 114 24.76 0.49 -0.31
C GLN A 114 25.33 1.81 0.22
N ILE A 115 24.73 2.38 1.28
CA ILE A 115 25.25 3.58 1.93
C ILE A 115 26.55 3.29 2.71
N LEU A 116 26.84 2.03 3.06
CA LEU A 116 28.01 1.64 3.87
C LEU A 116 29.06 0.80 3.12
N ASN A 117 28.70 0.06 2.06
CA ASN A 117 29.58 -0.86 1.34
C ASN A 117 29.98 -0.39 -0.07
N GLU A 118 29.48 0.75 -0.57
CA GLU A 118 29.98 1.39 -1.81
C GLU A 118 31.32 2.12 -1.59
N SER A 119 32.25 1.45 -0.92
CA SER A 119 33.67 1.84 -0.90
C SER A 119 34.60 0.76 -1.47
N GLN A 120 34.13 -0.45 -1.81
CA GLN A 120 34.97 -1.46 -2.47
C GLN A 120 34.19 -2.33 -3.48
N GLU A 121 34.81 -2.44 -4.66
CA GLU A 121 34.63 -3.48 -5.71
C GLU A 121 33.56 -3.27 -6.79
N ASN A 122 34.01 -2.58 -7.84
CA ASN A 122 33.58 -2.71 -9.23
C ASN A 122 33.78 -4.14 -9.76
N GLU A 123 32.85 -4.66 -10.56
CA GLU A 123 33.11 -5.02 -11.99
C GLU A 123 31.96 -5.82 -12.64
N LYS A 124 31.69 -5.46 -13.91
CA LYS A 124 30.96 -6.16 -14.99
C LYS A 124 29.45 -5.91 -15.15
N LEU A 125 29.15 -4.99 -16.07
CA LEU A 125 28.08 -5.23 -17.04
C LEU A 125 28.49 -4.69 -18.43
N SER A 126 28.65 -5.61 -19.38
CA SER A 126 28.80 -5.34 -20.81
C SER A 126 27.47 -5.57 -21.53
N THR A 127 27.24 -4.72 -22.53
CA THR A 127 26.22 -4.69 -23.59
C THR A 127 25.85 -6.07 -24.19
N VAL A 128 24.62 -6.35 -24.65
CA VAL A 128 24.05 -5.95 -25.95
C VAL A 128 22.61 -6.54 -26.08
N GLU A 129 21.77 -5.84 -26.86
CA GLU A 129 20.57 -6.30 -27.63
C GLU A 129 19.21 -6.58 -26.95
N VAL A 130 18.23 -5.80 -27.43
CA VAL A 130 16.86 -6.19 -27.82
C VAL A 130 16.33 -7.45 -27.14
N VAL A 131 15.89 -7.31 -25.89
CA VAL A 131 14.96 -8.27 -25.29
C VAL A 131 13.59 -7.62 -25.27
N ASN A 132 12.70 -8.22 -26.08
CA ASN A 132 11.25 -8.11 -26.07
C ASN A 132 10.63 -7.10 -25.10
N LYS A 133 10.05 -6.04 -25.69
CA LYS A 133 8.98 -5.23 -25.10
C LYS A 133 7.82 -6.13 -24.64
N THR A 134 7.88 -6.60 -23.42
CA THR A 134 6.72 -6.90 -22.55
C THR A 134 7.03 -6.48 -21.11
N SER A 135 7.87 -5.46 -20.95
CA SER A 135 8.26 -4.94 -19.63
C SER A 135 7.08 -4.21 -18.97
N THR A 136 6.64 -4.76 -17.84
CA THR A 136 6.06 -4.06 -16.68
C THR A 136 4.79 -3.21 -16.91
N PHE A 137 3.68 -3.86 -17.28
CA PHE A 137 2.39 -3.18 -17.56
C PHE A 137 1.43 -3.02 -16.37
N MET A 138 1.85 -3.32 -15.15
CA MET A 138 1.13 -2.95 -13.93
C MET A 138 2.13 -2.40 -12.93
N GLN A 139 1.74 -1.33 -12.22
CA GLN A 139 2.51 -0.76 -11.11
C GLN A 139 3.06 -1.90 -10.25
N GLU A 140 4.31 -1.76 -9.78
CA GLU A 140 4.87 -2.59 -8.72
C GLU A 140 3.77 -2.81 -7.67
N ASP A 141 3.35 -4.06 -7.54
CA ASP A 141 2.14 -4.45 -6.84
C ASP A 141 2.37 -4.23 -5.34
N ASN A 142 2.30 -2.98 -4.90
CA ASN A 142 2.64 -2.55 -3.55
C ASN A 142 1.55 -2.90 -2.53
N SER A 143 0.51 -3.63 -2.96
CA SER A 143 -0.62 -4.08 -2.16
C SER A 143 -0.71 -5.61 -2.04
N ARG A 144 0.42 -6.32 -2.21
CA ARG A 144 0.48 -7.77 -2.04
C ARG A 144 1.61 -8.23 -1.11
N ILE A 145 1.40 -9.41 -0.54
CA ILE A 145 2.38 -10.20 0.20
C ILE A 145 2.59 -11.51 -0.56
N LEU A 146 3.85 -11.87 -0.76
CA LEU A 146 4.28 -13.18 -1.21
C LEU A 146 4.88 -13.95 -0.03
N TYR A 147 4.51 -15.21 0.09
CA TYR A 147 4.99 -16.10 1.14
C TYR A 147 5.12 -17.52 0.58
N MET A 148 6.09 -18.27 1.07
CA MET A 148 6.31 -19.65 0.69
C MET A 148 6.64 -20.53 1.88
N ASN A 149 5.99 -21.69 1.92
CA ASN A 149 6.30 -22.75 2.88
C ASN A 149 5.94 -24.12 2.27
N SER A 150 6.20 -25.22 2.96
CA SER A 150 6.02 -26.56 2.41
C SER A 150 5.60 -27.58 3.45
N TYR A 151 4.99 -28.66 2.97
CA TYR A 151 4.71 -29.85 3.76
C TYR A 151 5.55 -31.03 3.29
N GLU A 152 6.20 -31.73 4.22
CA GLU A 152 6.96 -32.95 3.92
C GLU A 152 6.03 -34.18 3.84
N LYS A 153 6.29 -35.05 2.86
CA LYS A 153 5.44 -36.23 2.56
C LYS A 153 6.25 -37.44 2.14
N GLU A 154 5.65 -38.64 2.31
CA GLU A 154 6.30 -39.92 2.02
C GLU A 154 6.75 -40.09 0.56
N PHE A 155 6.09 -39.38 -0.36
CA PHE A 155 6.35 -39.40 -1.80
C PHE A 155 7.18 -38.20 -2.31
N GLY A 156 7.54 -37.25 -1.43
CA GLY A 156 8.24 -36.00 -1.76
C GLY A 156 7.39 -34.76 -1.44
N ASP A 157 8.04 -33.61 -1.32
CA ASP A 157 7.45 -32.44 -0.64
C ASP A 157 6.48 -31.65 -1.51
N VAL A 158 5.51 -31.03 -0.87
CA VAL A 158 4.57 -30.11 -1.53
C VAL A 158 4.84 -28.69 -1.03
N ILE A 159 5.44 -27.88 -1.90
CA ILE A 159 5.69 -26.46 -1.67
C ILE A 159 4.43 -25.68 -2.01
N TYR A 160 4.04 -24.75 -1.16
CA TYR A 160 2.95 -23.81 -1.38
C TYR A 160 3.49 -22.39 -1.47
N ILE A 161 3.15 -21.71 -2.56
CA ILE A 161 3.39 -20.28 -2.74
C ILE A 161 2.06 -19.57 -2.57
N ILE A 162 2.03 -18.64 -1.62
CA ILE A 162 0.87 -17.89 -1.20
C ILE A 162 1.06 -16.44 -1.64
N GLU A 163 0.09 -15.92 -2.37
CA GLU A 163 -0.01 -14.50 -2.68
C GLU A 163 -1.29 -13.95 -2.06
N ILE A 164 -1.14 -13.02 -1.12
CA ILE A 164 -2.24 -12.29 -0.48
C ILE A 164 -2.27 -10.89 -1.07
N ARG A 165 -3.38 -10.52 -1.70
CA ARG A 165 -3.56 -9.21 -2.35
C ARG A 165 -4.54 -8.33 -1.57
N SER A 166 -4.56 -7.04 -1.92
CA SER A 166 -5.35 -6.00 -1.24
C SER A 166 -4.93 -5.79 0.20
N VAL A 167 -3.62 -5.90 0.47
CA VAL A 167 -3.03 -5.69 1.79
C VAL A 167 -2.60 -4.23 1.92
N ASP A 168 -2.89 -3.61 3.06
CA ASP A 168 -2.46 -2.25 3.37
C ASP A 168 -0.94 -2.16 3.61
N ILE A 169 -0.39 -0.96 3.47
CA ILE A 169 1.07 -0.75 3.48
C ILE A 169 1.69 -1.02 4.85
N GLU A 170 0.94 -0.81 5.93
CA GLU A 170 1.40 -1.02 7.30
C GLU A 170 1.52 -2.51 7.61
N THR A 171 0.51 -3.29 7.24
CA THR A 171 0.55 -4.77 7.34
C THR A 171 1.70 -5.34 6.51
N ILE A 172 1.96 -4.80 5.32
CA ILE A 172 3.10 -5.19 4.48
C ILE A 172 4.44 -4.85 5.16
N ASP A 173 4.57 -3.64 5.73
CA ASP A 173 5.78 -3.20 6.44
C ASP A 173 6.07 -4.12 7.63
N LEU A 174 5.05 -4.43 8.44
CA LEU A 174 5.15 -5.39 9.54
C LEU A 174 5.54 -6.77 9.05
N PHE A 175 4.90 -7.29 7.99
CA PHE A 175 5.15 -8.64 7.47
C PHE A 175 6.61 -8.87 7.06
N TYR A 176 7.24 -7.89 6.41
CA TYR A 176 8.59 -8.03 5.88
C TYR A 176 9.69 -7.44 6.78
N LYS A 177 9.50 -6.24 7.35
CA LYS A 177 10.54 -5.59 8.17
C LYS A 177 10.54 -6.03 9.62
N TYR A 178 9.37 -6.35 10.16
CA TYR A 178 9.19 -6.76 11.55
C TYR A 178 8.44 -8.09 11.63
N PRO A 179 8.90 -9.17 10.95
CA PRO A 179 8.19 -10.44 10.88
C PRO A 179 7.88 -11.01 12.26
N ASP A 180 8.73 -10.74 13.25
CA ASP A 180 8.52 -11.17 14.63
C ASP A 180 7.33 -10.53 15.33
N LEU A 181 6.93 -9.33 14.89
CA LEU A 181 5.79 -8.59 15.41
C LEU A 181 4.55 -8.74 14.51
N SER A 182 4.68 -9.34 13.33
CA SER A 182 3.57 -9.50 12.39
C SER A 182 2.65 -10.67 12.79
N PHE A 183 1.40 -10.35 13.14
CA PHE A 183 0.39 -11.38 13.41
C PHE A 183 0.10 -12.23 12.16
N LEU A 184 -0.03 -11.60 10.99
CA LEU A 184 -0.25 -12.29 9.72
C LEU A 184 0.87 -13.29 9.41
N ARG A 185 2.13 -12.91 9.66
CA ARG A 185 3.28 -13.81 9.49
C ARG A 185 3.16 -15.03 10.40
N MET A 186 2.87 -14.82 11.68
CA MET A 186 2.71 -15.92 12.64
C MET A 186 1.56 -16.85 12.26
N VAL A 187 0.43 -16.32 11.77
CA VAL A 187 -0.70 -17.11 11.25
C VAL A 187 -0.26 -18.02 10.11
N LEU A 188 0.51 -17.50 9.14
CA LEU A 188 1.01 -18.31 8.03
C LEU A 188 2.02 -19.36 8.50
N ASP A 189 3.00 -18.98 9.32
CA ASP A 189 4.03 -19.91 9.80
C ASP A 189 3.41 -21.06 10.62
N TYR A 190 2.51 -20.77 11.57
CA TYR A 190 1.85 -21.78 12.38
C TYR A 190 0.84 -22.62 11.60
N TYR A 191 0.29 -22.10 10.49
CA TYR A 191 -0.54 -22.91 9.61
C TYR A 191 0.26 -24.08 9.03
N PHE A 192 1.51 -23.85 8.61
CA PHE A 192 2.36 -24.90 8.06
C PHE A 192 3.04 -25.78 9.12
N ILE A 193 3.32 -25.25 10.31
CA ILE A 193 4.09 -25.97 11.34
C ILE A 193 3.19 -26.71 12.35
N ASP A 194 1.95 -26.24 12.58
CA ASP A 194 1.15 -26.68 13.74
C ASP A 194 -0.36 -26.82 13.46
N TYR A 195 -0.78 -26.88 12.20
CA TYR A 195 -2.21 -27.05 11.86
C TYR A 195 -2.62 -28.50 11.64
N PHE A 196 -1.78 -29.30 10.98
CA PHE A 196 -2.08 -30.69 10.63
C PHE A 196 -1.33 -31.71 11.50
N ILE A 197 -1.85 -32.94 11.60
CA ILE A 197 -1.14 -34.04 12.26
C ILE A 197 0.01 -34.54 11.39
N GLU A 198 1.21 -34.51 11.96
CA GLU A 198 2.40 -35.14 11.40
C GLU A 198 2.68 -36.49 12.09
N ASN A 199 3.18 -37.47 11.32
CA ASN A 199 3.67 -38.75 11.84
C ASN A 199 4.98 -38.57 12.61
N GLN A 200 5.53 -39.62 13.25
CA GLN A 200 6.81 -39.58 14.01
C GLN A 200 8.05 -39.08 13.23
N ASN A 201 7.93 -38.82 11.92
CA ASN A 201 8.96 -38.28 11.04
C ASN A 201 8.52 -36.95 10.39
N ASP A 202 7.67 -36.16 11.04
CA ASP A 202 7.14 -34.87 10.56
C ASP A 202 6.40 -34.92 9.20
N MET A 203 5.87 -36.10 8.84
CA MET A 203 5.15 -36.31 7.57
C MET A 203 3.63 -36.30 7.74
N LEU A 204 2.94 -35.49 6.95
CA LEU A 204 1.48 -35.33 6.98
C LEU A 204 0.72 -36.61 6.56
N ASN A 205 -0.10 -37.16 7.47
CA ASN A 205 -0.83 -38.41 7.26
C ASN A 205 -2.14 -38.20 6.46
N MET A 206 -2.30 -38.88 5.32
CA MET A 206 -3.55 -38.91 4.54
C MET A 206 -4.24 -40.26 4.75
N SER A 207 -5.03 -40.41 5.82
CA SER A 207 -5.88 -41.59 6.01
C SER A 207 -7.31 -41.28 5.54
N GLY A 208 -7.56 -41.49 4.24
CA GLY A 208 -8.87 -41.20 3.61
C GLY A 208 -9.08 -39.73 3.23
N ASN A 209 -10.31 -39.39 2.80
CA ASN A 209 -10.69 -38.06 2.29
C ASN A 209 -10.59 -36.91 3.33
N ASN A 210 -10.25 -37.20 4.59
CA ASN A 210 -10.10 -36.21 5.65
C ASN A 210 -8.64 -36.20 6.14
N THR A 211 -7.93 -35.09 5.91
CA THR A 211 -6.72 -34.78 6.70
C THR A 211 -7.13 -34.54 8.15
N ASN A 212 -6.47 -35.19 9.10
CA ASN A 212 -6.73 -34.91 10.51
C ASN A 212 -6.01 -33.62 10.90
N LYS A 213 -6.78 -32.57 11.21
CA LYS A 213 -6.28 -31.35 11.86
C LYS A 213 -5.74 -31.69 13.25
N LYS A 214 -4.60 -31.13 13.65
CA LYS A 214 -3.88 -31.48 14.89
C LYS A 214 -4.72 -31.33 16.15
N TYR A 215 -5.45 -30.21 16.23
CA TYR A 215 -6.28 -29.88 17.37
C TYR A 215 -7.79 -30.02 17.08
N ASN A 216 -8.15 -30.61 15.93
CA ASN A 216 -9.54 -30.71 15.46
C ASN A 216 -10.30 -29.35 15.49
N GLU A 217 -9.59 -28.27 15.18
CA GLU A 217 -10.11 -26.90 15.26
C GLU A 217 -10.66 -26.41 13.91
N ASP A 218 -11.65 -25.52 13.93
CA ASP A 218 -12.06 -24.76 12.74
C ASP A 218 -11.18 -23.51 12.54
N SER A 219 -11.45 -22.74 11.48
CA SER A 219 -10.71 -21.51 11.15
C SER A 219 -10.79 -20.46 12.26
N VAL A 220 -11.90 -20.39 13.00
CA VAL A 220 -12.12 -19.46 14.12
C VAL A 220 -11.27 -19.85 15.32
N HIS A 221 -11.32 -21.13 15.70
CA HIS A 221 -10.59 -21.67 16.83
C HIS A 221 -9.07 -21.64 16.58
N PHE A 222 -8.63 -21.89 15.35
CA PHE A 222 -7.23 -21.69 14.95
C PHE A 222 -6.78 -20.25 15.17
N ASN A 223 -7.51 -19.27 14.61
CA ASN A 223 -7.17 -17.86 14.78
C ASN A 223 -7.10 -17.45 16.26
N ARG A 224 -8.03 -17.92 17.09
CA ARG A 224 -8.01 -17.70 18.56
C ARG A 224 -6.77 -18.28 19.23
N ARG A 225 -6.37 -19.51 18.85
CA ARG A 225 -5.16 -20.15 19.36
C ARG A 225 -3.90 -19.41 18.95
N ILE A 226 -3.82 -18.94 17.70
CA ILE A 226 -2.69 -18.12 17.25
C ILE A 226 -2.67 -16.77 17.96
N THR A 227 -3.81 -16.12 18.19
CA THR A 227 -3.89 -14.92 19.05
C THR A 227 -3.31 -15.18 20.43
N ARG A 228 -3.65 -16.30 21.06
CA ARG A 228 -3.12 -16.69 22.37
C ARG A 228 -1.60 -16.84 22.39
N LEU A 229 -1.05 -17.46 21.36
CA LEU A 229 0.39 -17.65 21.21
C LEU A 229 1.11 -16.34 20.89
N TYR A 230 0.49 -15.49 20.06
CA TYR A 230 1.02 -14.18 19.69
C TYR A 230 1.18 -13.29 20.93
N PHE A 231 0.17 -13.22 21.79
CA PHE A 231 0.28 -12.52 23.07
C PHE A 231 1.39 -13.09 23.96
N GLY A 232 1.59 -14.41 23.96
CA GLY A 232 2.72 -15.04 24.65
C GLY A 232 4.08 -14.61 24.09
N LYS A 233 4.20 -14.51 22.76
CA LYS A 233 5.39 -13.99 22.08
C LYS A 233 5.64 -12.52 22.43
N ILE A 234 4.61 -11.68 22.41
CA ILE A 234 4.71 -10.26 22.79
C ILE A 234 5.15 -10.11 24.25
N GLN A 235 4.60 -10.92 25.17
CA GLN A 235 5.02 -10.94 26.56
C GLN A 235 6.49 -11.34 26.70
N GLU A 236 6.95 -12.36 25.97
CA GLU A 236 8.37 -12.76 25.94
C GLU A 236 9.28 -11.64 25.44
N ILE A 237 8.89 -10.92 24.38
CA ILE A 237 9.64 -9.78 23.85
C ILE A 237 9.76 -8.69 24.92
N LEU A 238 8.65 -8.32 25.57
CA LEU A 238 8.66 -7.33 26.66
C LEU A 238 9.54 -7.75 27.84
N LEU A 239 9.61 -9.04 28.12
CA LEU A 239 10.44 -9.64 29.17
C LEU A 239 11.93 -9.57 28.85
N LYS A 240 12.30 -9.96 27.63
CA LYS A 240 13.70 -10.23 27.24
C LYS A 240 14.39 -9.08 26.52
N LYS A 241 13.63 -8.16 25.95
CA LYS A 241 14.13 -7.10 25.07
C LYS A 241 13.68 -5.73 25.57
N SER A 242 14.59 -4.76 25.53
CA SER A 242 14.33 -3.37 25.90
C SER A 242 14.24 -2.47 24.67
N GLU A 243 14.93 -2.82 23.58
CA GLU A 243 15.09 -1.98 22.39
C GLU A 243 14.68 -2.68 21.09
N ILE A 244 14.12 -1.94 20.14
CA ILE A 244 13.60 -2.43 18.86
C ILE A 244 14.70 -3.12 18.05
N LYS A 245 15.94 -2.62 18.11
CA LYS A 245 17.09 -3.21 17.42
C LYS A 245 17.46 -4.63 17.91
N GLU A 246 17.03 -5.02 19.11
CA GLU A 246 17.19 -6.38 19.65
C GLU A 246 16.17 -7.36 19.04
N ILE A 247 15.13 -6.85 18.38
CA ILE A 247 14.18 -7.66 17.61
C ILE A 247 14.80 -7.99 16.26
N ILE A 248 15.67 -9.00 16.26
CA ILE A 248 16.27 -9.57 15.06
C ILE A 248 15.17 -10.28 14.24
N PRO A 249 14.94 -9.90 12.97
CA PRO A 249 13.95 -10.52 12.11
C PRO A 249 14.22 -12.02 11.86
N VAL A 250 13.30 -12.87 12.35
CA VAL A 250 13.29 -14.32 12.12
C VAL A 250 12.20 -14.66 11.10
N PHE A 251 12.60 -15.32 10.01
CA PHE A 251 11.70 -15.65 8.90
C PHE A 251 11.35 -17.15 8.82
N ASP A 252 12.16 -18.01 9.43
CA ASP A 252 11.90 -19.45 9.54
C ASP A 252 11.65 -19.77 11.00
N VAL A 253 10.40 -19.55 11.43
CA VAL A 253 9.98 -19.73 12.83
C VAL A 253 9.88 -21.22 13.14
N GLU A 254 10.33 -21.63 14.32
CA GLU A 254 10.06 -22.95 14.87
C GLU A 254 8.94 -22.89 15.91
N LEU A 255 8.28 -24.02 16.15
CA LEU A 255 7.24 -24.12 17.17
C LEU A 255 7.82 -23.79 18.55
N ASN A 256 7.34 -22.71 19.17
CA ASN A 256 7.75 -22.33 20.52
C ASN A 256 6.62 -22.56 21.52
N ASN A 257 6.65 -23.72 22.16
CA ASN A 257 5.68 -24.08 23.18
C ASN A 257 5.75 -23.19 24.44
N GLN A 258 6.82 -22.40 24.63
CA GLN A 258 6.93 -21.52 25.79
C GLN A 258 5.86 -20.42 25.77
N TYR A 259 5.34 -20.05 24.60
CA TYR A 259 4.29 -19.05 24.46
C TYR A 259 3.01 -19.39 25.21
N TYR A 260 2.73 -20.67 25.47
CA TYR A 260 1.58 -21.08 26.27
C TYR A 260 1.74 -20.79 27.78
N PHE A 261 2.97 -20.63 28.30
CA PHE A 261 3.18 -20.33 29.73
C PHE A 261 2.93 -18.87 30.09
N TYR A 262 3.00 -17.98 29.11
CA TYR A 262 2.74 -16.55 29.24
C TYR A 262 1.24 -16.28 29.22
N ASP A 263 0.68 -15.51 30.13
CA ASP A 263 -0.77 -15.32 30.37
C ASP A 263 -1.26 -13.88 30.08
N MET A 264 -0.49 -13.10 29.31
CA MET A 264 -0.83 -11.71 28.98
C MET A 264 -2.19 -11.60 28.29
N LEU A 265 -2.57 -12.53 27.41
CA LEU A 265 -3.88 -12.48 26.76
C LEU A 265 -4.99 -12.56 27.80
N GLU A 266 -4.94 -13.52 28.72
CA GLU A 266 -5.95 -13.72 29.75
C GLU A 266 -6.08 -12.50 30.66
N LYS A 267 -4.95 -11.90 31.05
CA LYS A 267 -4.95 -10.67 31.87
C LYS A 267 -5.62 -9.51 31.15
N ILE A 268 -5.30 -9.30 29.87
CA ILE A 268 -5.92 -8.25 29.05
C ILE A 268 -7.41 -8.55 28.80
N ASP A 269 -7.77 -9.79 28.51
CA ASP A 269 -9.15 -10.25 28.35
C ASP A 269 -9.96 -9.97 29.62
N ASP A 270 -9.45 -10.34 30.80
CA ASP A 270 -10.10 -10.14 32.09
C ASP A 270 -10.35 -8.65 32.37
N ILE A 271 -9.38 -7.77 32.06
CA ILE A 271 -9.56 -6.31 32.17
C ILE A 271 -10.63 -5.83 31.19
N SER A 272 -10.56 -6.28 29.92
CA SER A 272 -11.47 -5.85 28.85
C SER A 272 -12.91 -6.31 29.04
N ASN A 273 -13.16 -7.34 29.86
CA ASN A 273 -14.51 -7.86 30.10
C ASN A 273 -15.23 -7.16 31.26
N LEU A 274 -14.53 -6.30 32.02
CA LEU A 274 -15.09 -5.64 33.19
C LEU A 274 -15.65 -4.25 32.84
N THR A 275 -16.88 -3.99 33.29
CA THR A 275 -17.45 -2.63 33.35
C THR A 275 -17.12 -1.99 34.69
N TYR A 276 -16.98 -0.66 34.73
CA TYR A 276 -16.85 0.11 35.98
C TYR A 276 -17.96 1.17 36.03
N GLU A 277 -18.76 1.16 37.10
CA GLU A 277 -19.92 2.05 37.25
C GLU A 277 -20.90 2.02 36.05
N GLY A 278 -20.96 0.89 35.34
CA GLY A 278 -21.78 0.71 34.13
C GLY A 278 -21.09 1.13 32.83
N SER A 279 -19.93 1.79 32.90
CA SER A 279 -19.16 2.23 31.73
C SER A 279 -18.31 1.10 31.15
N ASN A 280 -18.26 1.05 29.82
CA ASN A 280 -17.39 0.17 29.04
C ASN A 280 -15.89 0.46 29.34
N PRO A 281 -15.01 -0.56 29.26
CA PRO A 281 -13.57 -0.39 29.47
C PRO A 281 -12.93 0.41 28.34
N PHE A 282 -12.65 1.68 28.61
CA PHE A 282 -11.83 2.54 27.77
C PHE A 282 -10.58 2.99 28.52
N GLY A 283 -9.52 3.25 27.77
CA GLY A 283 -8.24 3.71 28.30
C GLY A 283 -7.10 2.84 27.81
N SER A 284 -5.90 3.13 28.30
CA SER A 284 -4.69 2.50 27.74
C SER A 284 -3.64 2.16 28.78
N ILE A 285 -2.99 1.01 28.56
CA ILE A 285 -1.82 0.58 29.31
C ILE A 285 -0.62 0.65 28.37
N LEU A 286 0.43 1.34 28.80
CA LEU A 286 1.72 1.40 28.12
C LEU A 286 2.70 0.45 28.81
N PHE A 287 3.17 -0.53 28.05
CA PHE A 287 4.11 -1.55 28.47
C PHE A 287 5.53 -1.20 28.06
N LEU A 288 6.45 -1.32 29.02
CA LEU A 288 7.89 -1.19 28.83
C LEU A 288 8.61 -2.35 29.52
N ASN A 289 9.84 -2.61 29.09
CA ASN A 289 10.71 -3.55 29.80
C ASN A 289 11.00 -3.06 31.24
N ARG A 290 11.03 -3.99 32.20
CA ARG A 290 11.24 -3.71 33.63
C ARG A 290 12.57 -2.98 33.90
N GLU A 291 13.62 -3.33 33.18
CA GLU A 291 14.94 -2.72 33.32
C GLU A 291 14.92 -1.26 32.87
N VAL A 292 14.19 -0.95 31.79
CA VAL A 292 14.00 0.44 31.32
C VAL A 292 13.27 1.26 32.37
N LEU A 293 12.18 0.73 32.95
CA LEU A 293 11.40 1.41 33.99
C LEU A 293 12.18 1.66 35.28
N SER A 294 13.17 0.81 35.57
CA SER A 294 14.02 0.87 36.76
C SER A 294 15.33 1.62 36.52
N SER A 295 15.64 1.97 35.28
CA SER A 295 16.87 2.69 34.91
C SER A 295 16.81 4.19 35.23
N ASP A 296 17.99 4.80 35.37
CA ASP A 296 18.12 6.26 35.52
C ASP A 296 17.66 7.03 34.25
N ASN A 297 17.65 6.35 33.09
CA ASN A 297 17.21 6.87 31.80
C ASN A 297 15.75 6.51 31.46
N ASN A 298 14.91 6.27 32.47
CA ASN A 298 13.50 5.94 32.29
C ASN A 298 12.79 7.05 31.48
N PRO A 299 12.23 6.76 30.30
CA PRO A 299 11.57 7.75 29.45
C PRO A 299 10.20 8.19 29.99
N ILE A 300 9.76 7.72 31.17
CA ILE A 300 8.44 8.00 31.72
C ILE A 300 8.51 9.12 32.77
N VAL A 301 7.71 10.16 32.53
CA VAL A 301 7.40 11.20 33.52
C VAL A 301 6.14 10.80 34.27
N TYR A 302 6.31 10.24 35.47
CA TYR A 302 5.19 9.86 36.31
C TYR A 302 4.41 11.09 36.80
N THR A 303 3.11 11.11 36.48
CA THR A 303 2.16 12.04 37.09
C THR A 303 1.78 11.54 38.48
N ILE A 304 1.56 10.23 38.61
CA ILE A 304 1.31 9.54 39.87
C ILE A 304 2.12 8.25 39.84
N LYS A 305 3.09 8.09 40.73
CA LYS A 305 3.81 6.83 40.92
C LYS A 305 3.26 6.11 42.14
N PHE A 306 2.94 4.83 41.99
CA PHE A 306 2.46 4.02 43.11
C PHE A 306 3.62 3.67 44.06
N GLN A 307 3.29 3.51 45.34
CA GLN A 307 4.24 3.15 46.40
C GLN A 307 4.58 1.65 46.33
N ASP A 308 5.27 1.13 47.36
CA ASP A 308 5.82 -0.24 47.41
C ASP A 308 4.82 -1.38 47.10
N ASN A 309 3.51 -1.16 47.25
CA ASN A 309 2.47 -2.09 46.83
C ASN A 309 2.02 -1.83 45.39
N LEU A 310 2.86 -2.22 44.43
CA LEU A 310 2.51 -2.17 43.01
C LEU A 310 1.30 -3.06 42.70
N ILE A 311 0.56 -2.70 41.65
CA ILE A 311 -0.67 -3.41 41.28
C ILE A 311 -0.31 -4.51 40.29
N ALA A 312 -0.58 -5.75 40.65
CA ALA A 312 -0.36 -6.88 39.75
C ALA A 312 -1.31 -6.83 38.55
N LEU A 313 -0.80 -7.17 37.36
CA LEU A 313 -1.54 -7.11 36.09
C LEU A 313 -2.77 -8.06 36.07
N ASN A 314 -2.83 -9.03 36.98
CA ASN A 314 -3.98 -9.92 37.16
C ASN A 314 -5.09 -9.33 38.05
N ASP A 315 -4.89 -8.18 38.71
CA ASP A 315 -5.96 -7.48 39.45
C ASP A 315 -6.83 -6.68 38.48
N ALA A 316 -7.53 -7.39 37.60
CA ALA A 316 -8.34 -6.81 36.54
C ALA A 316 -9.37 -5.79 37.07
N LYS A 317 -9.90 -6.00 38.28
CA LYS A 317 -10.89 -5.09 38.91
C LYS A 317 -10.29 -3.74 39.26
N LEU A 318 -9.12 -3.75 39.91
CA LEU A 318 -8.46 -2.51 40.28
C LEU A 318 -7.92 -1.78 39.04
N ILE A 319 -7.34 -2.52 38.09
CA ILE A 319 -6.83 -1.96 36.83
C ILE A 319 -7.97 -1.32 36.04
N ARG A 320 -9.11 -2.00 35.93
CA ARG A 320 -10.29 -1.46 35.27
C ARG A 320 -10.71 -0.12 35.88
N LYS A 321 -10.72 0.01 37.20
CA LYS A 321 -11.00 1.29 37.87
C LYS A 321 -9.98 2.37 37.51
N LEU A 322 -8.70 2.01 37.41
CA LEU A 322 -7.62 2.94 37.09
C LEU A 322 -7.61 3.39 35.62
N LEU A 323 -8.13 2.58 34.70
CA LEU A 323 -8.23 2.95 33.29
C LEU A 323 -9.04 4.23 33.06
N GLU A 324 -10.02 4.52 33.93
CA GLU A 324 -10.82 5.77 33.90
C GLU A 324 -9.97 7.05 34.05
N LEU A 325 -8.74 6.92 34.57
CA LEU A 325 -7.82 8.03 34.78
C LEU A 325 -6.90 8.30 33.57
N THR A 326 -6.92 7.42 32.56
CA THR A 326 -6.06 7.51 31.38
C THR A 326 -6.66 8.42 30.31
N ASN A 327 -5.81 9.00 29.46
CA ASN A 327 -6.22 9.86 28.35
C ASN A 327 -5.14 9.86 27.25
N ASN A 328 -5.47 9.27 26.09
CA ASN A 328 -4.51 9.12 25.00
C ASN A 328 -4.16 10.44 24.32
N GLU A 329 -5.12 11.37 24.16
CA GLU A 329 -4.87 12.69 23.56
C GLU A 329 -3.84 13.52 24.34
N LYS A 330 -3.74 13.26 25.65
CA LYS A 330 -2.82 13.95 26.57
C LYS A 330 -1.61 13.08 26.93
N ASP A 331 -1.40 11.97 26.23
CA ASP A 331 -0.34 10.99 26.47
C ASP A 331 -0.29 10.47 27.92
N LEU A 332 -1.44 10.31 28.57
CA LEU A 332 -1.52 9.85 29.96
C LEU A 332 -1.97 8.39 30.02
N TYR A 333 -1.03 7.50 30.38
CA TYR A 333 -1.23 6.05 30.33
C TYR A 333 -1.03 5.41 31.72
N LEU A 334 -1.61 4.22 31.92
CA LEU A 334 -1.13 3.33 32.98
C LEU A 334 0.20 2.72 32.53
N ILE A 335 1.23 2.88 33.35
CA ILE A 335 2.59 2.45 33.03
C ILE A 335 2.82 1.09 33.66
N SER A 336 3.15 0.09 32.85
CA SER A 336 3.27 -1.29 33.28
C SER A 336 4.53 -1.94 32.71
N ASP A 337 5.05 -2.94 33.41
CA ASP A 337 5.79 -4.02 32.76
C ASP A 337 4.82 -5.20 32.46
N HIS A 338 5.34 -6.36 32.11
CA HIS A 338 4.55 -7.56 31.83
C HIS A 338 3.83 -8.16 33.06
N GLU A 339 4.09 -7.67 34.28
CA GLU A 339 3.62 -8.26 35.54
C GLU A 339 2.88 -7.27 36.44
N THR A 340 3.27 -5.99 36.45
CA THR A 340 2.85 -4.99 37.44
C THR A 340 2.73 -3.59 36.85
N ILE A 341 1.78 -2.83 37.38
CA ILE A 341 1.56 -1.41 37.07
C ILE A 341 2.25 -0.52 38.10
N TYR A 342 3.05 0.42 37.60
CA TYR A 342 3.88 1.35 38.37
C TYR A 342 3.19 2.67 38.68
N GLY A 343 2.18 3.07 37.90
CA GLY A 343 1.48 4.34 38.10
C GLY A 343 0.87 4.89 36.82
N LEU A 344 0.52 6.19 36.87
CA LEU A 344 0.12 6.98 35.71
C LEU A 344 1.26 7.90 35.28
N GLY A 345 1.57 7.90 33.99
CA GLY A 345 2.68 8.67 33.45
C GLY A 345 2.51 9.07 32.00
N LYS A 346 3.40 9.96 31.57
CA LYS A 346 3.54 10.40 30.20
C LYS A 346 4.91 10.02 29.65
N ILE A 347 5.00 9.89 28.34
CA ILE A 347 6.26 9.61 27.68
C ILE A 347 7.03 10.93 27.50
N ASN A 348 8.30 10.93 27.88
CA ASN A 348 9.25 11.99 27.54
C ASN A 348 9.85 11.71 26.16
N TRP A 349 9.22 12.23 25.12
CA TRP A 349 9.64 12.06 23.73
C TRP A 349 11.10 12.47 23.44
N SER A 350 11.71 13.34 24.27
CA SER A 350 13.12 13.72 24.13
C SER A 350 14.13 12.66 24.60
N GLN A 351 13.68 11.69 25.40
CA GLN A 351 14.47 10.61 25.97
C GLN A 351 14.05 9.24 25.44
N ILE A 352 13.18 9.23 24.42
CA ILE A 352 12.88 8.01 23.68
C ILE A 352 14.10 7.70 22.82
N ASP A 353 14.84 6.69 23.26
CA ASP A 353 15.79 5.96 22.42
C ASP A 353 15.02 4.93 21.56
N ASP A 354 15.69 3.93 21.02
CA ASP A 354 15.08 2.79 20.32
C ASP A 354 14.25 1.86 21.23
N TYR A 355 13.69 2.32 22.35
CA TYR A 355 12.96 1.46 23.31
C TYR A 355 11.70 0.83 22.69
N ILE A 356 11.39 -0.39 23.11
CA ILE A 356 10.15 -1.08 22.77
C ILE A 356 9.02 -0.51 23.63
N LEU A 357 8.11 0.23 23.00
CA LEU A 357 6.92 0.79 23.62
C LEU A 357 5.68 0.08 23.06
N LEU A 358 5.04 -0.74 23.88
CA LEU A 358 3.82 -1.46 23.47
C LEU A 358 2.62 -0.89 24.21
N ARG A 359 1.66 -0.34 23.46
CA ARG A 359 0.43 0.23 24.02
C ARG A 359 -0.73 -0.73 23.77
N VAL A 360 -1.48 -1.05 24.82
CA VAL A 360 -2.77 -1.74 24.71
C VAL A 360 -3.88 -0.72 24.94
N ASP A 361 -4.68 -0.48 23.91
CA ASP A 361 -5.84 0.40 23.95
C ASP A 361 -7.11 -0.41 24.14
N PHE A 362 -7.79 -0.22 25.28
CA PHE A 362 -9.12 -0.78 25.52
C PHE A 362 -10.17 0.08 24.80
N LYS A 363 -10.98 -0.58 23.97
CA LYS A 363 -11.98 0.02 23.08
C LYS A 363 -13.39 -0.48 23.42
N GLY A 364 -13.61 -0.85 24.67
CA GLY A 364 -14.88 -1.38 25.16
C GLY A 364 -14.84 -2.88 25.47
N VAL A 365 -16.01 -3.43 25.78
CA VAL A 365 -16.13 -4.78 26.34
C VAL A 365 -15.61 -5.83 25.35
N SER A 366 -14.66 -6.65 25.79
CA SER A 366 -13.97 -7.68 25.00
C SER A 366 -13.25 -7.15 23.76
N LYS A 367 -12.82 -5.88 23.77
CA LYS A 367 -12.25 -5.20 22.61
C LYS A 367 -11.04 -4.36 22.95
N TYR A 368 -9.95 -4.60 22.25
CA TYR A 368 -8.70 -3.87 22.46
C TYR A 368 -7.76 -3.99 21.27
N ASN A 369 -6.84 -3.03 21.16
CA ASN A 369 -5.81 -2.98 20.14
C ASN A 369 -4.43 -3.04 20.80
N ILE A 370 -3.50 -3.76 20.19
CA ILE A 370 -2.08 -3.68 20.54
C ILE A 370 -1.37 -2.85 19.48
N ASN A 371 -0.61 -1.87 19.94
CA ASN A 371 0.12 -0.94 19.10
C ASN A 371 1.59 -0.91 19.51
N LEU A 372 2.50 -0.81 18.53
CA LEU A 372 3.91 -0.52 18.73
C LEU A 372 4.14 0.97 18.45
N ILE A 373 4.59 1.69 19.45
CA ILE A 373 4.94 3.10 19.33
C ILE A 373 6.43 3.20 19.02
N THR A 374 6.76 3.89 17.93
CA THR A 374 8.13 4.13 17.48
C THR A 374 8.30 5.60 17.09
N THR A 375 9.54 6.05 16.94
CA THR A 375 9.84 7.41 16.48
C THR A 375 10.75 7.38 15.27
N LYS A 376 10.58 8.34 14.35
CA LYS A 376 11.44 8.52 13.18
C LYS A 376 11.92 9.97 13.10
N GLU A 377 13.21 10.16 12.90
CA GLU A 377 13.79 11.50 12.72
C GLU A 377 13.62 11.96 11.26
N ASN A 378 13.05 13.16 11.07
CA ASN A 378 12.96 13.80 9.76
C ASN A 378 14.23 14.62 9.51
N GLY A 379 14.84 14.43 8.33
CA GLY A 379 16.21 14.84 7.99
C GLY A 379 16.50 16.34 7.81
N SER A 380 16.04 17.19 8.72
CA SER A 380 16.32 18.64 8.72
C SER A 380 17.01 19.10 10.01
N SER A 381 18.19 18.55 10.30
CA SER A 381 19.04 19.01 11.41
C SER A 381 19.89 20.22 11.00
N ASN A 382 19.26 21.39 10.79
CA ASN A 382 20.02 22.65 10.71
C ASN A 382 20.49 23.03 12.13
N GLY A 383 21.79 22.89 12.37
CA GLY A 383 22.41 23.24 13.66
C GLY A 383 22.77 24.72 13.73
N ASP A 384 22.14 25.45 14.65
CA ASP A 384 22.51 26.84 14.93
C ASP A 384 23.64 26.90 15.97
N ILE A 385 24.77 27.50 15.58
CA ILE A 385 25.90 27.71 16.50
C ILE A 385 25.75 29.08 17.16
N ALA A 386 25.32 29.09 18.42
CA ALA A 386 25.26 30.29 19.25
C ALA A 386 26.48 30.37 20.18
N VAL A 387 27.07 31.56 20.35
CA VAL A 387 28.12 31.79 21.35
C VAL A 387 27.53 32.56 22.51
N LYS A 388 27.37 31.91 23.68
CA LYS A 388 26.97 32.57 24.93
C LYS A 388 28.09 32.41 25.96
N ASN A 389 28.48 33.52 26.59
CA ASN A 389 29.49 33.57 27.66
C ASN A 389 30.83 32.89 27.31
N GLY A 390 31.32 33.07 26.08
CA GLY A 390 32.59 32.50 25.63
C GLY A 390 32.56 30.99 25.33
N ARG A 391 31.40 30.33 25.42
CA ARG A 391 31.20 28.95 25.00
C ARG A 391 30.40 28.90 23.69
N LYS A 392 30.91 28.17 22.70
CA LYS A 392 30.16 27.84 21.48
C LYS A 392 29.20 26.69 21.82
N THR A 393 27.90 26.92 21.68
CA THR A 393 26.86 25.91 21.85
C THR A 393 26.18 25.69 20.50
N CYS A 394 26.19 24.46 20.01
CA CYS A 394 25.44 24.06 18.82
C CYS A 394 24.07 23.55 19.27
N GLN A 395 23.00 24.18 18.79
CA GLN A 395 21.63 23.74 19.03
C GLN A 395 21.13 23.02 17.76
N ILE A 396 20.89 21.72 17.87
CA ILE A 396 20.34 20.90 16.79
C ILE A 396 18.86 20.68 17.13
N ASN A 397 17.96 21.18 16.29
CA ASN A 397 16.54 20.85 16.39
C ASN A 397 16.34 19.47 15.73
N ARG A 398 15.73 18.53 16.45
CA ARG A 398 15.34 17.21 15.93
C ARG A 398 13.83 17.18 15.79
N ASP A 399 13.36 17.01 14.56
CA ASP A 399 11.94 16.81 14.29
C ASP A 399 11.67 15.30 14.32
N LEU A 400 11.01 14.83 15.38
CA LEU A 400 10.63 13.43 15.57
C LEU A 400 9.17 13.23 15.16
N GLU A 401 8.95 12.37 14.18
CA GLU A 401 7.63 11.84 13.84
C GLU A 401 7.31 10.65 14.75
N ILE A 402 6.17 10.69 15.43
CA ILE A 402 5.66 9.57 16.23
C ILE A 402 4.90 8.64 15.29
N ILE A 403 5.35 7.38 15.22
CA ILE A 403 4.73 6.35 14.40
C ILE A 403 4.05 5.36 15.33
N ASP A 404 2.72 5.30 15.23
CA ASP A 404 1.86 4.39 15.98
C ASP A 404 1.45 3.22 15.08
N LYS A 405 2.14 2.07 15.21
CA LYS A 405 1.89 0.89 14.37
C LYS A 405 0.88 -0.06 15.02
N ASN A 406 -0.26 -0.31 14.38
CA ASN A 406 -1.23 -1.30 14.83
C ASN A 406 -0.69 -2.73 14.57
N LEU A 407 -0.46 -3.48 15.64
CA LEU A 407 0.03 -4.86 15.53
C LEU A 407 -1.11 -5.87 15.37
N LEU A 408 -2.15 -5.72 16.20
CA LEU A 408 -3.31 -6.60 16.22
C LEU A 408 -4.50 -5.92 16.89
N LYS A 409 -5.69 -6.05 16.30
CA LYS A 409 -6.96 -5.75 16.96
C LYS A 409 -7.64 -7.04 17.40
N VAL A 410 -8.25 -7.04 18.57
CA VAL A 410 -9.05 -8.18 19.05
C VAL A 410 -10.44 -7.70 19.40
N SER A 411 -11.45 -8.36 18.86
CA SER A 411 -12.85 -8.10 19.15
C SER A 411 -13.57 -9.40 19.44
N PHE A 412 -14.09 -9.56 20.65
CA PHE A 412 -14.74 -10.80 21.13
C PHE A 412 -13.86 -12.04 20.89
N LYS A 413 -12.57 -11.92 21.23
CA LYS A 413 -11.52 -12.93 21.02
C LYS A 413 -11.17 -13.23 19.57
N SER A 414 -11.76 -12.52 18.60
CA SER A 414 -11.43 -12.68 17.18
C SER A 414 -10.37 -11.66 16.77
N PRO A 415 -9.26 -12.11 16.17
CA PRO A 415 -8.23 -11.20 15.65
C PRO A 415 -8.69 -10.51 14.36
N LEU A 416 -8.30 -9.25 14.20
CA LEU A 416 -8.51 -8.43 13.01
C LEU A 416 -7.22 -7.68 12.66
N ILE A 417 -6.95 -7.53 11.37
CA ILE A 417 -5.83 -6.75 10.82
C ILE A 417 -6.42 -5.67 9.91
N GLY A 418 -5.86 -4.46 9.91
CA GLY A 418 -6.31 -3.34 9.07
C GLY A 418 -7.23 -2.31 9.75
N GLY A 419 -7.60 -1.26 9.01
CA GLY A 419 -8.33 -0.07 9.50
C GLY A 419 -9.84 -0.29 9.80
N ASP A 420 -10.44 0.62 10.58
CA ASP A 420 -11.78 0.52 11.22
C ASP A 420 -13.00 0.56 10.26
N GLY A 421 -12.82 0.24 8.97
CA GLY A 421 -13.88 0.28 7.95
C GLY A 421 -14.27 1.68 7.46
N PHE A 422 -13.93 2.74 8.21
CA PHE A 422 -14.06 4.14 7.77
C PHE A 422 -12.88 4.56 6.91
N THR A 423 -13.14 5.05 5.70
CA THR A 423 -12.22 5.99 5.05
C THR A 423 -12.97 7.27 4.71
N SER A 424 -12.32 8.40 4.93
CA SER A 424 -12.77 9.71 4.50
C SER A 424 -13.22 9.70 3.03
N GLU A 425 -12.51 8.98 2.16
CA GLU A 425 -12.87 8.88 0.75
C GLU A 425 -14.20 8.16 0.53
N LYS A 426 -14.43 7.03 1.22
CA LYS A 426 -15.70 6.27 1.11
C LYS A 426 -16.89 7.10 1.58
N PHE A 427 -16.72 7.84 2.68
CA PHE A 427 -17.77 8.72 3.20
C PHE A 427 -18.08 9.88 2.24
N LYS A 428 -17.04 10.58 1.75
CA LYS A 428 -17.18 11.67 0.77
C LYS A 428 -17.85 11.18 -0.51
N ARG A 429 -17.51 9.98 -0.99
CA ARG A 429 -18.13 9.37 -2.18
C ARG A 429 -19.62 9.15 -1.99
N LEU A 430 -20.04 8.53 -0.89
CA LEU A 430 -21.46 8.30 -0.60
C LEU A 430 -22.27 9.62 -0.55
N LEU A 431 -21.67 10.72 -0.09
CA LEU A 431 -22.32 12.03 -0.03
C LEU A 431 -22.36 12.76 -1.37
N LYS A 432 -21.32 12.61 -2.20
CA LYS A 432 -21.21 13.25 -3.53
C LYS A 432 -22.04 12.52 -4.58
N ASP A 433 -22.12 11.20 -4.48
CA ASP A 433 -22.88 10.42 -5.43
C ASP A 433 -24.37 10.35 -5.07
N GLY A 434 -25.18 10.40 -6.12
CA GLY A 434 -26.61 10.17 -6.02
C GLY A 434 -27.45 11.42 -5.75
N LYS A 435 -27.42 12.44 -6.60
CA LYS A 435 -28.44 13.53 -6.62
C LYS A 435 -28.57 14.36 -5.35
N PHE A 436 -27.80 14.10 -4.29
CA PHE A 436 -27.59 15.06 -3.23
C PHE A 436 -26.62 16.11 -3.76
N HIS A 437 -27.13 17.20 -4.36
CA HIS A 437 -26.28 18.35 -4.66
C HIS A 437 -25.84 18.96 -3.32
N MET A 438 -24.64 18.61 -2.87
CA MET A 438 -24.02 19.14 -1.66
C MET A 438 -22.78 19.94 -2.00
N ASP A 439 -22.58 21.03 -1.26
CA ASP A 439 -21.37 21.85 -1.36
C ASP A 439 -20.16 21.12 -0.74
N GLY A 440 -18.97 21.36 -1.26
CA GLY A 440 -17.72 20.77 -0.76
C GLY A 440 -17.49 21.07 0.72
N ASP A 441 -17.74 22.31 1.13
CA ASP A 441 -17.63 22.76 2.52
C ASP A 441 -18.59 22.00 3.46
N VAL A 442 -19.78 21.63 2.97
CA VAL A 442 -20.76 20.86 3.75
C VAL A 442 -20.31 19.42 3.91
N ILE A 443 -19.69 18.84 2.88
CA ILE A 443 -19.15 17.48 2.94
C ILE A 443 -18.01 17.40 3.95
N GLU A 444 -17.08 18.36 3.93
CA GLU A 444 -16.01 18.46 4.93
C GLU A 444 -16.56 18.65 6.34
N TYR A 445 -17.59 19.49 6.49
CA TYR A 445 -18.28 19.65 7.76
C TYR A 445 -18.91 18.33 8.27
N LEU A 446 -19.65 17.61 7.42
CA LEU A 446 -20.27 16.33 7.78
C LEU A 446 -19.23 15.24 8.07
N GLU A 447 -18.07 15.29 7.40
CA GLU A 447 -16.94 14.42 7.72
C GLU A 447 -16.42 14.70 9.14
N GLN A 448 -16.23 15.98 9.49
CA GLN A 448 -15.85 16.35 10.85
C GLN A 448 -16.91 15.91 11.87
N VAL A 449 -18.21 15.99 11.54
CA VAL A 449 -19.28 15.46 12.40
C VAL A 449 -19.09 13.95 12.65
N VAL A 450 -18.81 13.17 11.61
CA VAL A 450 -18.61 11.71 11.75
C VAL A 450 -17.33 11.40 12.53
N LEU A 451 -16.24 12.10 12.27
CA LEU A 451 -14.98 11.94 12.99
C LEU A 451 -15.15 12.24 14.48
N ASN A 452 -15.83 13.35 14.83
CA ASN A 452 -16.11 13.67 16.23
C ASN A 452 -17.12 12.70 16.87
N ALA A 453 -18.09 12.18 16.11
CA ALA A 453 -18.99 11.14 16.60
C ALA A 453 -18.26 9.81 16.85
N LYS A 454 -17.17 9.52 16.13
CA LYS A 454 -16.35 8.31 16.30
C LYS A 454 -15.67 8.26 17.68
N GLU A 455 -15.37 9.43 18.26
CA GLU A 455 -14.77 9.52 19.60
C GLU A 455 -15.75 9.14 20.72
N GLN A 456 -17.03 8.96 20.41
CA GLN A 456 -18.02 8.53 21.40
C GLN A 456 -17.71 7.13 21.95
N LYS A 457 -17.67 7.04 23.28
CA LYS A 457 -17.47 5.81 24.06
C LYS A 457 -18.66 4.85 24.01
N HIS A 458 -19.77 5.29 23.42
CA HIS A 458 -20.99 4.52 23.25
C HIS A 458 -21.38 4.45 21.77
N GLY A 459 -22.14 3.42 21.38
CA GLY A 459 -22.51 3.27 19.99
C GLY A 459 -23.49 4.36 19.59
N THR A 460 -23.27 5.01 18.46
CA THR A 460 -24.11 6.09 17.95
C THR A 460 -24.37 5.94 16.46
N MET A 461 -25.28 6.76 15.93
CA MET A 461 -25.60 6.78 14.51
C MET A 461 -25.71 8.22 14.02
N VAL A 462 -25.14 8.50 12.86
CA VAL A 462 -25.36 9.76 12.13
C VAL A 462 -26.22 9.44 10.91
N VAL A 463 -27.38 10.08 10.80
CA VAL A 463 -28.31 9.90 9.68
C VAL A 463 -28.30 11.16 8.83
N ILE A 464 -28.16 11.01 7.51
CA ILE A 464 -28.09 12.11 6.56
C ILE A 464 -29.11 11.86 5.44
N THR A 465 -30.02 12.82 5.22
CA THR A 465 -30.98 12.81 4.10
C THR A 465 -31.13 14.18 3.46
N ASP A 466 -31.90 14.32 2.38
CA ASP A 466 -32.24 15.65 1.85
C ASP A 466 -33.12 16.43 2.84
N TYR A 467 -33.11 17.76 2.69
CA TYR A 467 -33.85 18.68 3.58
C TYR A 467 -35.34 18.33 3.67
N GLU A 468 -36.00 18.03 2.54
CA GLU A 468 -37.43 17.72 2.53
C GLU A 468 -37.73 16.41 3.27
N THR A 469 -36.90 15.39 3.04
CA THR A 469 -36.99 14.12 3.73
C THR A 469 -36.75 14.28 5.23
N ALA A 470 -35.74 15.06 5.65
CA ALA A 470 -35.45 15.32 7.06
C ALA A 470 -36.65 15.98 7.77
N VAL A 471 -37.23 17.02 7.15
CA VAL A 471 -38.41 17.71 7.69
C VAL A 471 -39.63 16.79 7.77
N SER A 472 -39.85 15.96 6.75
CA SER A 472 -40.97 15.02 6.70
C SER A 472 -40.84 13.91 7.74
N GLU A 473 -39.67 13.26 7.82
CA GLU A 473 -39.42 12.15 8.73
C GLU A 473 -39.44 12.61 10.19
N LEU A 474 -38.85 13.77 10.51
CA LEU A 474 -38.84 14.26 11.88
C LEU A 474 -40.17 14.87 12.35
N LYS A 475 -41.08 15.16 11.41
CA LYS A 475 -42.49 15.42 11.76
C LYS A 475 -43.18 14.13 12.25
N THR A 476 -42.89 13.00 11.61
CA THR A 476 -43.43 11.68 11.96
C THR A 476 -42.79 11.15 13.24
N LEU A 477 -41.46 11.20 13.32
CA LEU A 477 -40.63 10.73 14.45
C LEU A 477 -40.55 11.74 15.59
N LYS A 478 -41.38 12.79 15.60
CA LYS A 478 -41.31 13.90 16.57
C LYS A 478 -41.40 13.42 18.03
N LYS A 479 -42.16 12.35 18.30
CA LYS A 479 -42.30 11.78 19.64
C LYS A 479 -41.19 10.77 19.99
N GLN A 480 -40.36 10.43 19.02
CA GLN A 480 -39.27 9.45 19.07
C GLN A 480 -37.91 10.14 18.83
N SER A 481 -37.84 11.45 19.04
CA SER A 481 -36.65 12.27 18.84
C SER A 481 -36.73 13.54 19.68
N ILE A 482 -35.62 14.27 19.78
CA ILE A 482 -35.56 15.63 20.31
C ILE A 482 -35.32 16.56 19.10
N PRO A 483 -36.37 17.22 18.57
CA PRO A 483 -36.25 18.12 17.43
C PRO A 483 -35.43 19.37 17.78
N ILE A 484 -34.63 19.82 16.82
CA ILE A 484 -33.80 21.01 16.89
C ILE A 484 -34.46 22.16 16.12
N GLU A 485 -34.21 23.39 16.55
CA GLU A 485 -34.78 24.57 15.91
C GLU A 485 -34.20 24.80 14.50
N SER A 486 -35.06 24.89 13.49
CA SER A 486 -34.68 24.97 12.06
C SER A 486 -33.88 26.22 11.67
N LYS A 487 -33.82 27.23 12.56
CA LYS A 487 -33.06 28.47 12.37
C LYS A 487 -31.67 28.45 13.03
N GLN A 488 -31.32 27.38 13.73
CA GLN A 488 -30.01 27.25 14.35
C GLN A 488 -28.90 27.24 13.30
N LYS A 489 -27.73 27.80 13.65
CA LYS A 489 -26.50 27.66 12.86
C LYS A 489 -26.01 26.20 12.91
N GLN A 490 -25.09 25.85 12.00
CA GLN A 490 -24.38 24.58 12.06
C GLN A 490 -23.81 24.33 13.47
N ILE A 491 -23.87 23.09 13.90
CA ILE A 491 -23.33 22.67 15.19
C ILE A 491 -21.81 22.65 15.08
N ILE A 492 -21.12 23.21 16.07
CA ILE A 492 -19.66 23.13 16.16
C ILE A 492 -19.27 21.63 16.27
N PRO A 493 -18.45 21.05 15.37
CA PRO A 493 -18.18 19.60 15.33
C PRO A 493 -17.69 19.01 16.65
N GLU A 494 -16.93 19.75 17.43
CA GLU A 494 -16.43 19.38 18.76
C GLU A 494 -17.57 19.14 19.77
N TYR A 495 -18.78 19.62 19.48
CA TYR A 495 -19.96 19.36 20.32
C TYR A 495 -20.69 18.06 19.96
N ILE A 496 -20.36 17.44 18.83
CA ILE A 496 -21.02 16.21 18.37
C ILE A 496 -20.80 15.06 19.33
N GLU A 497 -19.60 14.92 19.90
CA GLU A 497 -19.31 13.92 20.93
C GLU A 497 -20.35 14.00 22.07
N TYR A 498 -20.61 15.20 22.61
CA TYR A 498 -21.58 15.37 23.69
C TYR A 498 -23.03 15.14 23.25
N LEU A 499 -23.40 15.59 22.05
CA LEU A 499 -24.77 15.45 21.53
C LEU A 499 -25.14 14.01 21.16
N THR A 500 -24.13 13.19 20.84
CA THR A 500 -24.28 11.77 20.51
C THR A 500 -24.18 10.85 21.73
N SER A 501 -24.01 11.41 22.94
CA SER A 501 -23.95 10.65 24.20
C SER A 501 -25.28 10.04 24.64
N ILE A 502 -26.39 10.46 24.01
CA ILE A 502 -27.73 9.91 24.25
C ILE A 502 -28.05 8.79 23.26
N ASP A 503 -28.94 7.87 23.66
CA ASP A 503 -29.41 6.80 22.78
C ASP A 503 -30.17 7.33 21.56
N GLY A 504 -29.94 6.68 20.42
CA GLY A 504 -30.57 7.01 19.13
C GLY A 504 -29.57 7.60 18.13
N ALA A 505 -30.09 8.15 17.05
CA ALA A 505 -29.29 8.80 16.00
C ALA A 505 -29.28 10.33 16.15
N ILE A 506 -28.23 10.95 15.67
CA ILE A 506 -28.23 12.38 15.31
C ILE A 506 -28.57 12.53 13.84
N TYR A 507 -29.47 13.45 13.51
CA TYR A 507 -30.09 13.54 12.18
C TYR A 507 -29.73 14.86 11.51
N PHE A 508 -28.99 14.78 10.41
CA PHE A 508 -28.56 15.89 9.57
C PHE A 508 -29.27 15.88 8.22
N ASP A 509 -29.32 17.05 7.60
CA ASP A 509 -29.61 17.18 6.19
C ASP A 509 -28.36 17.40 5.32
N THR A 510 -28.57 17.40 4.01
CA THR A 510 -27.55 17.68 2.99
C THR A 510 -27.03 19.11 2.94
N ASN A 511 -27.53 20.01 3.80
CA ASN A 511 -26.99 21.36 3.98
C ASN A 511 -26.14 21.46 5.26
N GLY A 512 -25.86 20.32 5.91
CA GLY A 512 -25.13 20.27 7.18
C GLY A 512 -25.96 20.76 8.37
N LYS A 513 -27.28 20.87 8.25
CA LYS A 513 -28.13 21.28 9.38
C LYS A 513 -28.58 20.07 10.16
N CYS A 514 -28.39 20.13 11.47
CA CYS A 514 -28.94 19.14 12.38
C CYS A 514 -30.43 19.46 12.64
N HIS A 515 -31.29 18.46 12.49
CA HIS A 515 -32.73 18.59 12.68
C HIS A 515 -33.24 17.90 13.94
N ALA A 516 -32.52 16.89 14.46
CA ALA A 516 -32.87 16.22 15.71
C ALA A 516 -31.69 15.45 16.30
N ILE A 517 -31.72 15.26 17.62
CA ILE A 517 -30.86 14.33 18.36
C ILE A 517 -31.69 13.23 19.02
N GLY A 518 -31.07 12.08 19.31
CA GLY A 518 -31.72 10.95 19.98
C GLY A 518 -32.88 10.35 19.17
N VAL A 519 -32.74 10.31 17.84
CA VAL A 519 -33.77 9.81 16.93
C VAL A 519 -33.80 8.28 16.99
N ILE A 520 -34.94 7.72 17.39
CA ILE A 520 -35.18 6.28 17.31
C ILE A 520 -35.72 5.97 15.90
N LEU A 521 -34.86 5.38 15.07
CA LEU A 521 -35.21 5.02 13.71
C LEU A 521 -36.23 3.87 13.67
N ASP A 522 -37.27 4.03 12.87
CA ASP A 522 -38.32 3.04 12.65
C ASP A 522 -38.09 2.23 11.37
N GLY A 523 -38.85 1.15 11.19
CA GLY A 523 -38.74 0.31 10.01
C GLY A 523 -39.37 -1.07 10.23
N ILE A 524 -39.77 -1.72 9.15
CA ILE A 524 -40.46 -3.01 9.20
C ILE A 524 -39.43 -4.14 8.99
N ALA A 525 -39.48 -5.17 9.84
CA ALA A 525 -38.67 -6.37 9.65
C ALA A 525 -39.09 -7.10 8.36
N LYS A 526 -38.10 -7.52 7.57
CA LYS A 526 -38.28 -8.25 6.30
C LYS A 526 -37.34 -9.47 6.30
N GLU A 527 -37.69 -10.51 5.56
CA GLU A 527 -37.00 -11.82 5.56
C GLU A 527 -35.50 -11.73 5.25
N ASN A 528 -35.10 -10.84 4.33
CA ASN A 528 -33.72 -10.69 3.88
C ASN A 528 -33.01 -9.43 4.43
N ILE A 529 -33.53 -8.80 5.49
CA ILE A 529 -32.99 -7.54 6.02
C ILE A 529 -32.72 -7.66 7.52
N GLY A 530 -31.45 -7.53 7.88
CA GLY A 530 -30.93 -7.63 9.23
C GLY A 530 -30.11 -8.90 9.45
N ASP A 531 -29.31 -8.89 10.51
CA ASP A 531 -28.41 -9.97 10.88
C ASP A 531 -28.49 -10.18 12.40
N ALA A 532 -28.86 -11.40 12.80
CA ALA A 532 -29.00 -11.78 14.21
C ALA A 532 -27.66 -11.78 14.96
N SER A 533 -26.54 -11.87 14.26
CA SER A 533 -25.19 -11.75 14.84
C SER A 533 -24.80 -10.29 15.13
N ARG A 534 -25.55 -9.31 14.62
CA ARG A 534 -25.27 -7.88 14.74
C ARG A 534 -26.23 -7.19 15.72
N GLY A 535 -25.80 -6.05 16.26
CA GLY A 535 -26.53 -5.33 17.30
C GLY A 535 -27.83 -4.65 16.85
N ALA A 536 -28.62 -4.16 17.81
CA ALA A 536 -29.90 -3.49 17.56
C ALA A 536 -29.76 -2.25 16.66
N ARG A 537 -28.70 -1.43 16.85
CA ARG A 537 -28.42 -0.24 16.03
C ARG A 537 -28.26 -0.60 14.55
N TYR A 538 -27.43 -1.62 14.26
CA TYR A 538 -27.22 -2.14 12.91
C TYR A 538 -28.55 -2.57 12.28
N ASN A 539 -29.31 -3.40 12.99
CA ASN A 539 -30.59 -3.90 12.48
C ASN A 539 -31.64 -2.79 12.29
N SER A 540 -31.71 -1.81 13.18
CA SER A 540 -32.62 -0.65 13.04
C SER A 540 -32.22 0.24 11.85
N ALA A 541 -30.92 0.49 11.67
CA ALA A 541 -30.41 1.30 10.57
C ALA A 541 -30.75 0.69 9.20
N TYR A 542 -30.54 -0.62 9.02
CA TYR A 542 -30.89 -1.32 7.77
C TYR A 542 -32.40 -1.29 7.48
N ARG A 543 -33.24 -1.48 8.50
CA ARG A 543 -34.71 -1.40 8.33
C ARG A 543 -35.17 0.01 7.96
N TYR A 544 -34.57 1.03 8.57
CA TYR A 544 -34.88 2.43 8.26
C TYR A 544 -34.42 2.80 6.85
N LEU A 545 -33.19 2.43 6.47
CA LEU A 545 -32.68 2.62 5.11
C LEU A 545 -33.63 2.02 4.06
N GLU A 546 -34.13 0.81 4.30
CA GLU A 546 -35.08 0.14 3.42
C GLU A 546 -36.47 0.79 3.36
N LYS A 547 -36.93 1.38 4.48
CA LYS A 547 -38.13 2.23 4.48
C LYS A 547 -37.93 3.46 3.59
N ILE A 548 -36.81 4.17 3.75
CA ILE A 548 -36.51 5.39 2.98
C ILE A 548 -36.33 5.08 1.48
N LYS A 549 -35.64 3.98 1.15
CA LYS A 549 -35.55 3.47 -0.23
C LYS A 549 -36.94 3.19 -0.83
N GLY A 550 -37.85 2.59 -0.06
CA GLY A 550 -39.23 2.34 -0.49
C GLY A 550 -40.04 3.61 -0.81
N LEU A 551 -39.63 4.77 -0.26
CA LEU A 551 -40.19 6.09 -0.57
C LEU A 551 -39.51 6.77 -1.76
N ASN A 552 -38.58 6.08 -2.43
CA ASN A 552 -37.72 6.62 -3.49
C ASN A 552 -36.94 7.87 -3.03
N LYS A 553 -36.60 7.90 -1.74
CA LYS A 553 -35.80 8.92 -1.08
C LYS A 553 -34.43 8.32 -0.74
N LYS A 554 -33.46 9.19 -0.48
CA LYS A 554 -32.07 8.79 -0.25
C LYS A 554 -31.69 8.99 1.22
N CYS A 555 -30.85 8.09 1.71
CA CYS A 555 -30.41 8.10 3.09
C CYS A 555 -29.03 7.47 3.20
N ILE A 556 -28.15 8.14 3.94
CA ILE A 556 -26.88 7.60 4.38
C ILE A 556 -26.96 7.49 5.89
N ILE A 557 -26.55 6.35 6.41
CA ILE A 557 -26.47 6.13 7.86
C ILE A 557 -25.06 5.68 8.17
N VAL A 558 -24.41 6.43 9.05
CA VAL A 558 -23.12 6.10 9.62
C VAL A 558 -23.40 5.44 10.96
N ILE A 559 -23.12 4.14 11.05
CA ILE A 559 -23.25 3.38 12.28
C ILE A 559 -21.88 3.34 12.93
N ILE A 560 -21.77 3.95 14.10
CA ILE A 560 -20.55 3.95 14.90
C ILE A 560 -20.81 3.00 16.06
N SER A 561 -20.11 1.87 16.08
CA SER A 561 -20.20 0.96 17.22
C SER A 561 -19.36 1.46 18.39
N GLU A 562 -19.62 0.90 19.57
CA GLU A 562 -18.93 1.21 20.83
C GLU A 562 -17.41 1.03 20.77
N ASP A 563 -16.91 0.35 19.74
CA ASP A 563 -15.50 0.06 19.50
C ASP A 563 -14.83 0.96 18.47
N GLY A 564 -15.53 1.99 18.01
CA GLY A 564 -15.04 2.92 17.00
C GLY A 564 -15.04 2.35 15.58
N MET A 565 -15.54 1.12 15.36
CA MET A 565 -15.80 0.64 14.00
C MET A 565 -16.92 1.48 13.38
N VAL A 566 -16.72 1.89 12.13
CA VAL A 566 -17.71 2.69 11.41
C VAL A 566 -18.20 1.90 10.22
N ASN A 567 -19.50 1.59 10.23
CA ASN A 567 -20.19 1.03 9.09
C ASN A 567 -20.96 2.15 8.37
N LEU A 568 -20.59 2.40 7.11
CA LEU A 568 -21.30 3.33 6.24
C LEU A 568 -22.33 2.54 5.44
N ILE A 569 -23.62 2.86 5.61
CA ILE A 569 -24.71 2.26 4.84
C ILE A 569 -25.42 3.31 3.96
N PRO A 570 -25.82 2.97 2.71
CA PRO A 570 -25.78 1.64 2.08
C PRO A 570 -24.35 1.10 1.89
N GLU A 571 -24.15 -0.18 2.22
CA GLU A 571 -22.95 -0.92 1.86
C GLU A 571 -23.03 -1.26 0.37
N SER A 572 -21.93 -1.10 -0.37
CA SER A 572 -21.80 -1.60 -1.74
C SER A 572 -21.53 -3.10 -1.67
N ASP A 573 -22.59 -3.93 -1.62
CA ASP A 573 -22.49 -5.40 -1.72
C ASP A 573 -21.79 -5.86 -3.03
N ASP A 574 -21.59 -4.93 -3.96
CA ASP A 574 -20.99 -5.15 -5.27
C ASP A 574 -19.47 -4.87 -5.29
N GLU A 575 -18.90 -4.16 -4.31
CA GLU A 575 -17.44 -3.90 -4.28
C GLU A 575 -16.61 -5.18 -4.13
N GLU A 576 -16.98 -6.05 -3.18
CA GLU A 576 -16.27 -7.32 -2.97
C GLU A 576 -16.33 -8.21 -4.22
N LYS A 577 -17.48 -8.20 -4.92
CA LYS A 577 -17.68 -8.94 -6.17
C LYS A 577 -16.88 -8.32 -7.31
N ILE A 578 -16.91 -6.99 -7.48
CA ILE A 578 -16.14 -6.28 -8.50
C ILE A 578 -14.65 -6.54 -8.28
N PHE A 579 -14.15 -6.46 -7.05
CA PHE A 579 -12.74 -6.79 -6.76
C PHE A 579 -12.40 -8.23 -7.12
N ALA A 580 -13.30 -9.18 -6.86
CA ALA A 580 -13.08 -10.57 -7.21
C ALA A 580 -13.09 -10.79 -8.74
N LEU A 581 -14.04 -10.19 -9.47
CA LEU A 581 -14.12 -10.25 -10.95
C LEU A 581 -12.95 -9.54 -11.62
N LEU A 582 -12.62 -8.30 -11.20
CA LEU A 582 -11.42 -7.60 -11.66
C LEU A 582 -10.18 -8.45 -11.49
N GLN A 583 -10.12 -9.17 -10.37
CA GLN A 583 -9.00 -10.02 -10.10
C GLN A 583 -8.93 -11.23 -11.04
N GLN A 584 -10.08 -11.81 -11.41
CA GLN A 584 -10.19 -12.85 -12.43
C GLN A 584 -9.76 -12.35 -13.82
N VAL A 585 -10.13 -11.12 -14.18
CA VAL A 585 -9.71 -10.52 -15.45
C VAL A 585 -8.18 -10.31 -15.50
N VAL A 586 -7.60 -9.72 -14.46
CA VAL A 586 -6.14 -9.55 -14.34
C VAL A 586 -5.42 -10.90 -14.44
N ASP A 587 -6.02 -11.93 -13.84
CA ASP A 587 -5.56 -13.30 -13.95
C ASP A 587 -5.55 -13.80 -15.40
N LEU A 588 -6.68 -13.73 -16.10
CA LEU A 588 -6.79 -14.17 -17.47
C LEU A 588 -5.82 -13.44 -18.42
N ILE A 589 -5.59 -12.15 -18.19
CA ILE A 589 -4.63 -11.34 -18.95
C ILE A 589 -3.21 -11.85 -18.74
N ASN A 590 -2.79 -12.03 -17.48
CA ASN A 590 -1.44 -12.50 -17.16
C ASN A 590 -1.16 -13.90 -17.75
N GLU A 591 -2.21 -14.71 -17.90
CA GLU A 591 -2.13 -16.05 -18.44
C GLU A 591 -2.11 -16.13 -19.97
N ASN A 592 -2.20 -15.01 -20.69
CA ASN A 592 -2.41 -14.98 -22.15
C ASN A 592 -3.58 -15.89 -22.60
N LYS A 593 -4.67 -15.94 -21.81
CA LYS A 593 -5.86 -16.75 -22.13
C LYS A 593 -6.78 -16.07 -23.16
N ASP A 594 -7.79 -16.82 -23.59
CA ASP A 594 -8.75 -16.48 -24.64
C ASP A 594 -9.40 -15.11 -24.45
N LYS A 595 -9.26 -14.23 -25.44
CA LYS A 595 -9.75 -12.84 -25.39
C LYS A 595 -11.27 -12.78 -25.16
N GLU A 596 -11.99 -13.79 -25.65
CA GLU A 596 -13.45 -13.89 -25.52
C GLU A 596 -13.86 -14.05 -24.04
N LYS A 597 -13.12 -14.84 -23.24
CA LYS A 597 -13.41 -15.02 -21.82
C LYS A 597 -13.12 -13.75 -21.00
N ILE A 598 -12.02 -13.07 -21.34
CA ILE A 598 -11.68 -11.76 -20.75
C ILE A 598 -12.78 -10.74 -21.01
N GLU A 599 -13.31 -10.71 -22.23
CA GLU A 599 -14.37 -9.80 -22.62
C GLU A 599 -15.70 -10.11 -21.92
N ILE A 600 -16.04 -11.38 -21.69
CA ILE A 600 -17.22 -11.78 -20.90
C ILE A 600 -17.12 -11.28 -19.46
N GLU A 601 -16.01 -11.56 -18.77
CA GLU A 601 -15.81 -11.14 -17.37
C GLU A 601 -15.76 -9.61 -17.27
N LEU A 602 -15.13 -8.93 -18.23
CA LEU A 602 -15.14 -7.47 -18.31
C LEU A 602 -16.55 -6.92 -18.50
N ASN A 603 -17.35 -7.48 -19.40
CA ASN A 603 -18.72 -7.01 -19.62
C ASN A 603 -19.58 -7.17 -18.35
N GLU A 604 -19.39 -8.24 -17.58
CA GLU A 604 -20.06 -8.40 -16.28
C GLU A 604 -19.61 -7.34 -15.27
N ILE A 605 -18.32 -7.02 -15.21
CA ILE A 605 -17.80 -5.90 -14.40
C ILE A 605 -18.40 -4.57 -14.87
N GLU A 606 -18.41 -4.30 -16.17
CA GLU A 606 -18.98 -3.06 -16.74
C GLU A 606 -20.47 -2.95 -16.42
N GLU A 607 -21.22 -4.04 -16.48
CA GLU A 607 -22.64 -4.09 -16.14
C GLU A 607 -22.85 -3.76 -14.65
N ILE A 608 -22.08 -4.37 -13.75
CA ILE A 608 -22.16 -4.08 -12.31
C ILE A 608 -21.79 -2.62 -12.04
N ILE A 609 -20.68 -2.13 -12.59
CA ILE A 609 -20.21 -0.74 -12.41
C ILE A 609 -21.20 0.28 -12.98
N ASN A 610 -21.89 -0.04 -14.08
CA ASN A 610 -22.88 0.86 -14.66
C ASN A 610 -24.23 0.81 -13.92
N ASN A 611 -24.48 -0.24 -13.14
CA ASN A 611 -25.68 -0.38 -12.32
C ASN A 611 -25.46 0.05 -10.85
N ASP A 612 -24.21 0.14 -10.39
CA ASP A 612 -23.83 0.65 -9.08
C ASP A 612 -23.14 2.02 -9.20
N ASP A 613 -23.92 3.08 -8.99
CA ASP A 613 -23.43 4.45 -8.95
C ASP A 613 -22.36 4.64 -7.83
N ASN A 614 -22.33 3.77 -6.79
CA ASN A 614 -21.41 3.89 -5.64
C ASN A 614 -20.01 3.29 -5.85
N THR A 615 -19.71 2.83 -7.07
CA THR A 615 -18.43 2.19 -7.40
C THR A 615 -17.25 3.10 -7.04
N ASP A 616 -16.25 2.56 -6.34
CA ASP A 616 -15.03 3.30 -5.97
C ASP A 616 -14.25 3.79 -7.20
N TYR A 617 -13.77 5.03 -7.21
CA TYR A 617 -12.91 5.56 -8.26
C TYR A 617 -11.68 4.67 -8.55
N GLN A 618 -11.14 4.01 -7.51
CA GLN A 618 -10.01 3.09 -7.64
C GLN A 618 -10.36 1.86 -8.46
N ILE A 619 -11.61 1.41 -8.44
CA ILE A 619 -12.09 0.32 -9.30
C ILE A 619 -11.98 0.74 -10.76
N PHE A 620 -12.40 1.96 -11.10
CA PHE A 620 -12.27 2.49 -12.47
C PHE A 620 -10.80 2.57 -12.91
N PHE A 621 -9.89 2.96 -12.01
CA PHE A 621 -8.45 2.94 -12.31
C PHE A 621 -7.93 1.52 -12.55
N LYS A 622 -8.36 0.54 -11.75
CA LYS A 622 -8.02 -0.88 -11.99
C LYS A 622 -8.57 -1.41 -13.32
N VAL A 623 -9.81 -1.04 -13.68
CA VAL A 623 -10.38 -1.38 -15.00
C VAL A 623 -9.57 -0.73 -16.13
N ALA A 624 -9.17 0.53 -15.96
CA ALA A 624 -8.32 1.23 -16.93
C ALA A 624 -6.95 0.56 -17.09
N GLU A 625 -6.34 0.12 -15.99
CA GLU A 625 -5.09 -0.65 -16.00
C GLU A 625 -5.20 -1.96 -16.77
N VAL A 626 -6.29 -2.67 -16.55
CA VAL A 626 -6.64 -3.88 -17.29
C VAL A 626 -6.73 -3.60 -18.79
N TYR A 627 -7.48 -2.57 -19.20
CA TYR A 627 -7.61 -2.21 -20.62
C TYR A 627 -6.29 -1.73 -21.25
N ARG A 628 -5.47 -0.97 -20.52
CA ARG A 628 -4.14 -0.57 -20.99
C ARG A 628 -3.25 -1.78 -21.23
N GLY A 629 -3.29 -2.78 -20.34
CA GLY A 629 -2.55 -4.04 -20.49
C GLY A 629 -3.02 -4.89 -21.67
N MET A 630 -4.22 -4.64 -22.20
CA MET A 630 -4.76 -5.25 -23.42
C MET A 630 -4.50 -4.41 -24.69
N ASP A 631 -3.67 -3.37 -24.59
CA ASP A 631 -3.42 -2.35 -25.63
C ASP A 631 -4.70 -1.61 -26.09
N ASN A 632 -5.77 -1.63 -25.28
CA ASN A 632 -7.01 -0.90 -25.55
C ASN A 632 -6.99 0.46 -24.84
N TYR A 633 -6.17 1.37 -25.38
CA TYR A 633 -5.95 2.70 -24.80
C TYR A 633 -7.22 3.55 -24.73
N GLU A 634 -8.13 3.44 -25.70
CA GLU A 634 -9.37 4.22 -25.72
C GLU A 634 -10.29 3.87 -24.55
N LYS A 635 -10.52 2.57 -24.30
CA LYS A 635 -11.28 2.15 -23.13
C LYS A 635 -10.51 2.46 -21.84
N ALA A 636 -9.20 2.29 -21.83
CA ALA A 636 -8.39 2.62 -20.67
C ALA A 636 -8.55 4.10 -20.27
N ILE A 637 -8.42 5.02 -21.23
CA ILE A 637 -8.59 6.46 -21.01
C ILE A 637 -10.01 6.76 -20.52
N LYS A 638 -11.03 6.21 -21.19
CA LYS A 638 -12.43 6.39 -20.79
C LYS A 638 -12.70 5.98 -19.34
N TYR A 639 -12.22 4.81 -18.92
CA TYR A 639 -12.39 4.34 -17.54
C TYR A 639 -11.57 5.18 -16.56
N TYR A 640 -10.38 5.61 -16.97
CA TYR A 640 -9.54 6.44 -16.13
C TYR A 640 -10.15 7.83 -15.88
N GLU A 641 -10.65 8.47 -16.94
CA GLU A 641 -11.39 9.74 -16.86
C GLU A 641 -12.67 9.59 -16.04
N LYS A 642 -13.41 8.48 -16.22
CA LYS A 642 -14.57 8.17 -15.37
C LYS A 642 -14.15 8.08 -13.90
N GLY A 643 -13.06 7.38 -13.58
CA GLY A 643 -12.50 7.35 -12.23
C GLY A 643 -12.12 8.73 -11.70
N MET A 644 -11.47 9.57 -12.52
CA MET A 644 -11.12 10.96 -12.16
C MET A 644 -12.37 11.81 -11.89
N SER A 645 -13.43 11.64 -12.68
CA SER A 645 -14.70 12.35 -12.50
C SER A 645 -15.44 11.90 -11.24
N VAL A 646 -15.39 10.61 -10.89
CA VAL A 646 -15.98 10.06 -9.65
C VAL A 646 -15.17 10.53 -8.43
N ALA A 647 -13.86 10.69 -8.59
CA ALA A 647 -12.98 11.17 -7.55
C ALA A 647 -13.08 12.69 -7.29
N ASP A 648 -13.88 13.45 -8.06
CA ASP A 648 -13.90 14.91 -8.02
C ASP A 648 -14.02 15.47 -6.58
N GLY A 649 -13.11 16.38 -6.21
CA GLY A 649 -12.92 16.95 -4.88
C GLY A 649 -12.38 15.98 -3.80
N ILE A 650 -11.80 14.83 -4.17
CA ILE A 650 -10.99 13.97 -3.31
C ILE A 650 -9.51 14.21 -3.66
N ILE A 651 -8.62 14.20 -2.66
CA ILE A 651 -7.17 14.28 -2.93
C ILE A 651 -6.74 12.99 -3.62
N ILE A 652 -6.45 13.08 -4.91
CA ILE A 652 -5.94 11.98 -5.71
C ILE A 652 -4.42 11.91 -5.52
N LEU A 653 -3.92 10.72 -5.18
CA LEU A 653 -2.48 10.50 -5.02
C LEU A 653 -1.71 10.85 -6.31
N VAL A 654 -0.55 11.47 -6.14
CA VAL A 654 0.38 11.87 -7.21
C VAL A 654 0.69 10.73 -8.20
N LYS A 655 0.76 9.48 -7.70
CA LYS A 655 0.95 8.27 -8.53
C LYS A 655 -0.12 8.07 -9.62
N ASN A 656 -1.36 8.50 -9.36
CA ASN A 656 -2.47 8.37 -10.31
C ASN A 656 -2.34 9.43 -11.41
N TYR A 657 -1.93 10.65 -11.10
CA TYR A 657 -1.62 11.65 -12.13
C TYR A 657 -0.48 11.18 -13.04
N ARG A 658 0.58 10.59 -12.46
CA ARG A 658 1.66 9.95 -13.23
C ARG A 658 1.13 8.88 -14.19
N TYR A 659 0.25 8.00 -13.70
CA TYR A 659 -0.32 6.95 -14.52
C TYR A 659 -1.13 7.51 -15.70
N TRP A 660 -1.96 8.52 -15.44
CA TRP A 660 -2.81 9.14 -16.46
C TRP A 660 -2.00 9.79 -17.57
N ALA A 661 -0.97 10.57 -17.20
CA ALA A 661 -0.07 11.18 -18.17
C ALA A 661 0.64 10.11 -19.02
N LYS A 662 1.09 9.02 -18.39
CA LYS A 662 1.71 7.89 -19.09
C LYS A 662 0.75 7.17 -20.02
N LEU A 663 -0.54 7.08 -19.68
CA LEU A 663 -1.55 6.43 -20.51
C LEU A 663 -1.72 7.16 -21.85
N HIS A 664 -1.87 8.49 -21.82
CA HIS A 664 -1.92 9.31 -23.04
C HIS A 664 -0.58 9.30 -23.79
N PHE A 665 0.55 9.38 -23.07
CA PHE A 665 1.88 9.31 -23.67
C PHE A 665 2.10 8.01 -24.46
N ASP A 666 1.73 6.86 -23.90
CA ASP A 666 1.87 5.56 -24.57
C ASP A 666 0.91 5.45 -25.76
N TYR A 667 -0.33 5.90 -25.62
CA TYR A 667 -1.28 5.91 -26.73
C TYR A 667 -0.77 6.78 -27.89
N ALA A 668 -0.15 7.92 -27.59
CA ALA A 668 0.50 8.77 -28.59
C ALA A 668 1.69 8.08 -29.29
N ARG A 669 2.39 7.18 -28.62
CA ARG A 669 3.54 6.45 -29.23
C ARG A 669 3.10 5.31 -30.14
N GLU A 670 2.02 4.62 -29.77
CA GLU A 670 1.51 3.47 -30.52
C GLU A 670 0.57 3.88 -31.66
N THR A 671 -0.07 5.06 -31.58
CA THR A 671 -0.96 5.54 -32.65
C THR A 671 -0.19 5.99 -33.90
N LYS A 672 -0.70 5.56 -35.06
CA LYS A 672 -0.15 5.95 -36.38
C LYS A 672 -0.81 7.21 -36.94
N ASN A 673 -1.99 7.59 -36.43
CA ASN A 673 -2.70 8.78 -36.89
C ASN A 673 -2.03 10.02 -36.29
N LYS A 674 -1.58 10.94 -37.15
CA LYS A 674 -0.86 12.15 -36.72
C LYS A 674 -1.71 13.08 -35.85
N GLU A 675 -2.98 13.29 -36.17
CA GLU A 675 -3.87 14.16 -35.38
C GLU A 675 -4.14 13.57 -34.00
N GLN A 676 -4.46 12.28 -33.94
CA GLN A 676 -4.66 11.56 -32.67
C GLN A 676 -3.38 11.55 -31.82
N ARG A 677 -2.22 11.47 -32.47
CA ARG A 677 -0.92 11.51 -31.80
C ARG A 677 -0.67 12.87 -31.14
N ILE A 678 -0.92 13.95 -31.86
CA ILE A 678 -0.77 15.31 -31.34
C ILE A 678 -1.74 15.52 -30.18
N HIS A 679 -3.01 15.18 -30.35
CA HIS A 679 -4.03 15.31 -29.30
C HIS A 679 -3.63 14.59 -28.01
N ASN A 680 -3.19 13.33 -28.09
CA ASN A 680 -2.76 12.60 -26.89
C ASN A 680 -1.51 13.20 -26.24
N TYR A 681 -0.56 13.73 -27.02
CA TYR A 681 0.58 14.44 -26.43
C TYR A 681 0.16 15.77 -25.77
N GLU A 682 -0.86 16.45 -26.29
CA GLU A 682 -1.43 17.64 -25.65
C GLU A 682 -2.10 17.31 -24.32
N GLU A 683 -2.89 16.23 -24.25
CA GLU A 683 -3.49 15.74 -23.00
C GLU A 683 -2.42 15.31 -22.00
N ALA A 684 -1.43 14.51 -22.44
CA ALA A 684 -0.31 14.11 -21.59
C ALA A 684 0.44 15.32 -21.03
N LYS A 685 0.66 16.37 -21.83
CA LYS A 685 1.30 17.62 -21.39
C LYS A 685 0.49 18.29 -20.27
N ILE A 686 -0.83 18.44 -20.44
CA ILE A 686 -1.70 19.08 -19.45
C ILE A 686 -1.57 18.35 -18.10
N ILE A 687 -1.63 17.02 -18.14
CA ILE A 687 -1.57 16.20 -16.93
C ILE A 687 -0.16 16.22 -16.32
N PHE A 688 0.91 16.17 -17.13
CA PHE A 688 2.29 16.29 -16.63
C PHE A 688 2.53 17.64 -15.94
N ASP A 689 2.01 18.74 -16.48
CA ASP A 689 2.11 20.06 -15.86
C ASP A 689 1.40 20.10 -14.49
N GLU A 690 0.23 19.48 -14.37
CA GLU A 690 -0.49 19.37 -13.09
C GLU A 690 0.26 18.46 -12.10
N TYR A 691 0.74 17.31 -12.58
CA TYR A 691 1.51 16.33 -11.82
C TYR A 691 2.77 16.93 -11.19
N LEU A 692 3.55 17.71 -11.96
CA LEU A 692 4.77 18.34 -11.48
C LEU A 692 4.54 19.40 -10.40
N VAL A 693 3.34 20.01 -10.37
CA VAL A 693 2.96 20.97 -9.31
C VAL A 693 2.52 20.24 -8.03
N LYS A 694 1.89 19.07 -8.17
CA LYS A 694 1.38 18.28 -7.03
C LYS A 694 2.42 17.38 -6.37
N ALA A 695 3.43 16.95 -7.12
CA ALA A 695 4.48 16.09 -6.61
C ALA A 695 5.50 16.86 -5.77
N ASN A 696 5.93 16.28 -4.64
CA ASN A 696 7.09 16.79 -3.91
C ASN A 696 8.40 16.43 -4.65
N GLU A 697 9.49 17.19 -4.45
CA GLU A 697 10.78 16.95 -5.14
C GLU A 697 11.30 15.52 -4.94
N ASN A 698 11.01 14.90 -3.79
CA ASN A 698 11.40 13.52 -3.46
C ASN A 698 10.54 12.42 -4.11
N GLU A 699 9.40 12.76 -4.71
CA GLU A 699 8.49 11.78 -5.35
C GLU A 699 8.79 11.60 -6.85
N LEU A 700 9.43 12.59 -7.47
CA LEU A 700 9.74 12.63 -8.89
C LEU A 700 11.03 11.85 -9.18
N ASN A 701 11.00 11.00 -10.20
CA ASN A 701 12.19 10.28 -10.67
C ASN A 701 12.63 10.74 -12.07
N LEU A 702 13.78 10.23 -12.53
CA LEU A 702 14.33 10.59 -13.83
C LEU A 702 13.36 10.29 -15.00
N HIS A 703 12.56 9.22 -14.90
CA HIS A 703 11.65 8.82 -15.97
C HIS A 703 10.51 9.81 -16.13
N ASP A 704 10.00 10.35 -15.02
CA ASP A 704 8.93 11.34 -15.06
C ASP A 704 9.36 12.61 -15.80
N TYR A 705 10.56 13.12 -15.48
CA TYR A 705 11.14 14.26 -16.17
C TYR A 705 11.47 13.96 -17.64
N ASN A 706 12.00 12.77 -17.93
CA ASN A 706 12.29 12.36 -19.30
C ASN A 706 11.03 12.24 -20.16
N ASP A 707 9.97 11.60 -19.66
CA ASP A 707 8.72 11.42 -20.40
C ASP A 707 8.07 12.78 -20.68
N CYS A 708 8.02 13.67 -19.68
CA CYS A 708 7.57 15.05 -19.85
C CYS A 708 8.40 15.82 -20.90
N ALA A 709 9.73 15.67 -20.88
CA ALA A 709 10.61 16.29 -21.87
C ALA A 709 10.37 15.79 -23.30
N LEU A 710 10.08 14.49 -23.47
CA LEU A 710 9.72 13.90 -24.75
C LEU A 710 8.40 14.45 -25.29
N VAL A 711 7.38 14.62 -24.43
CA VAL A 711 6.10 15.26 -24.80
C VAL A 711 6.35 16.67 -25.32
N TYR A 712 7.08 17.49 -24.57
CA TYR A 712 7.36 18.87 -24.94
C TYR A 712 8.17 18.98 -26.24
N LYS A 713 9.19 18.12 -26.41
CA LYS A 713 9.96 18.08 -27.65
C LYS A 713 9.05 17.76 -28.84
N PHE A 714 8.23 16.72 -28.73
CA PHE A 714 7.35 16.31 -29.83
C PHE A 714 6.39 17.42 -30.24
N LEU A 715 5.76 18.09 -29.27
CA LEU A 715 4.86 19.22 -29.54
C LEU A 715 5.62 20.39 -30.17
N GLY A 716 6.81 20.72 -29.68
CA GLY A 716 7.67 21.75 -30.29
C GLY A 716 8.04 21.45 -31.74
N ASP A 717 8.40 20.21 -32.05
CA ASP A 717 8.79 19.77 -33.41
C ASP A 717 7.62 19.79 -34.40
N ASN A 718 6.37 19.76 -33.91
CA ASN A 718 5.15 19.74 -34.73
C ASN A 718 4.34 21.05 -34.70
N ASP A 719 4.72 22.02 -33.87
CA ASP A 719 4.06 23.33 -33.81
C ASP A 719 4.57 24.26 -34.92
N THR A 720 3.64 24.94 -35.60
CA THR A 720 3.95 25.88 -36.67
C THR A 720 4.17 27.31 -36.15
N THR A 721 3.80 27.58 -34.90
CA THR A 721 3.93 28.88 -34.26
C THR A 721 5.31 29.00 -33.61
N GLU A 722 6.16 29.89 -34.14
CA GLU A 722 7.54 30.09 -33.66
C GLU A 722 7.64 30.31 -32.14
N LYS A 723 6.71 31.10 -31.58
CA LYS A 723 6.65 31.37 -30.13
C LYS A 723 6.38 30.12 -29.31
N LEU A 724 5.42 29.29 -29.72
CA LEU A 724 5.04 28.08 -28.98
C LEU A 724 6.10 27.00 -29.14
N ARG A 725 6.63 26.82 -30.36
CA ARG A 725 7.78 25.94 -30.64
C ARG A 725 8.96 26.23 -29.69
N THR A 726 9.37 27.50 -29.62
CA THR A 726 10.47 27.93 -28.74
C THR A 726 10.16 27.64 -27.27
N THR A 727 8.93 27.92 -26.82
CA THR A 727 8.48 27.68 -25.44
C THR A 727 8.52 26.18 -25.10
N PHE A 728 8.04 25.33 -26.00
CA PHE A 728 8.06 23.88 -25.81
C PHE A 728 9.47 23.32 -25.80
N HIS A 729 10.36 23.77 -26.69
CA HIS A 729 11.77 23.37 -26.66
C HIS A 729 12.48 23.81 -25.38
N GLN A 730 12.21 25.02 -24.86
CA GLN A 730 12.72 25.47 -23.55
C GLN A 730 12.24 24.57 -22.40
N LYS A 731 10.94 24.23 -22.37
CA LYS A 731 10.39 23.32 -21.36
C LYS A 731 10.98 21.90 -21.48
N ALA A 732 11.19 21.40 -22.71
CA ALA A 732 11.85 20.11 -22.93
C ALA A 732 13.29 20.12 -22.41
N HIS A 733 14.06 21.18 -22.70
CA HIS A 733 15.42 21.34 -22.21
C HIS A 733 15.50 21.37 -20.67
N LEU A 734 14.59 22.10 -20.02
CA LEU A 734 14.50 22.16 -18.56
C LEU A 734 14.25 20.77 -17.96
N ASN A 735 13.26 20.04 -18.49
CA ASN A 735 12.92 18.72 -17.98
C ASN A 735 14.02 17.69 -18.21
N TYR A 736 14.69 17.67 -19.38
CA TYR A 736 15.86 16.81 -19.57
C TYR A 736 17.00 17.14 -18.60
N SER A 737 17.21 18.43 -18.29
CA SER A 737 18.25 18.85 -17.36
C SER A 737 17.95 18.38 -15.93
N LYS A 738 16.68 18.47 -15.49
CA LYS A 738 16.24 17.89 -14.22
C LYS A 738 16.35 16.37 -14.19
N ALA A 739 16.01 15.69 -15.29
CA ALA A 739 16.16 14.23 -15.39
C ALA A 739 17.63 13.80 -15.20
N ILE A 740 18.57 14.57 -15.73
CA ILE A 740 20.01 14.34 -15.58
C ILE A 740 20.45 14.62 -14.13
N GLU A 741 20.01 15.73 -13.54
CA GLU A 741 20.32 16.08 -12.14
C GLU A 741 19.84 15.01 -11.15
N VAL A 742 18.62 14.48 -11.34
CA VAL A 742 18.07 13.40 -10.50
C VAL A 742 18.78 12.06 -10.74
N SER A 743 19.43 11.87 -11.89
CA SER A 743 20.12 10.63 -12.22
C SER A 743 21.51 10.47 -11.55
N ASP A 744 22.02 11.48 -10.86
CA ASP A 744 23.43 11.58 -10.44
C ASP A 744 23.84 10.77 -9.18
N SER A 745 23.11 9.71 -8.80
CA SER A 745 23.59 8.75 -7.79
C SER A 745 24.09 7.45 -8.43
N LYS A 746 25.34 7.48 -8.92
CA LYS A 746 26.24 6.33 -9.16
C LYS A 746 25.90 5.27 -10.23
N ASP A 747 24.82 5.40 -11.01
CA ASP A 747 24.60 4.53 -12.16
C ASP A 747 25.26 5.07 -13.44
N ILE A 748 25.83 4.18 -14.25
CA ILE A 748 26.45 4.50 -15.54
C ILE A 748 25.41 5.25 -16.40
N GLY A 749 25.76 6.49 -16.76
CA GLY A 749 24.84 7.51 -17.25
C GLY A 749 23.87 7.04 -18.35
N ASN A 750 22.65 7.59 -18.31
CA ASN A 750 21.71 7.44 -19.42
C ASN A 750 22.18 8.32 -20.59
N ALA A 751 23.09 7.79 -21.41
CA ALA A 751 23.57 8.45 -22.63
C ALA A 751 22.43 8.97 -23.53
N SER A 752 21.28 8.30 -23.50
CA SER A 752 20.06 8.72 -24.19
C SER A 752 19.50 10.06 -23.71
N LEU A 753 19.63 10.42 -22.43
CA LEU A 753 19.17 11.72 -21.90
C LEU A 753 20.02 12.86 -22.47
N PHE A 754 21.34 12.70 -22.49
CA PHE A 754 22.25 13.66 -23.10
C PHE A 754 21.99 13.80 -24.60
N PHE A 755 21.83 12.68 -25.31
CA PHE A 755 21.46 12.69 -26.73
C PHE A 755 20.10 13.36 -26.99
N ASN A 756 19.11 13.12 -26.14
CA ASN A 756 17.80 13.75 -26.30
C ASN A 756 17.85 15.25 -26.03
N ARG A 757 18.61 15.68 -25.01
CA ARG A 757 18.83 17.09 -24.68
C ARG A 757 19.63 17.81 -25.76
N SER A 758 20.64 17.16 -26.36
CA SER A 758 21.42 17.73 -27.47
C SER A 758 20.53 18.07 -28.66
N ASN A 759 19.61 17.17 -29.02
CA ASN A 759 18.65 17.41 -30.09
C ASN A 759 17.80 18.66 -29.82
N VAL A 760 17.32 18.85 -28.59
CA VAL A 760 16.55 20.04 -28.22
C VAL A 760 17.43 21.30 -28.24
N ARG A 761 18.66 21.22 -27.72
CA ARG A 761 19.63 22.33 -27.75
C ARG A 761 19.94 22.77 -29.17
N LYS A 762 20.11 21.83 -30.09
CA LYS A 762 20.29 22.10 -31.53
C LYS A 762 19.10 22.90 -32.09
N GLU A 763 17.87 22.48 -31.80
CA GLU A 763 16.65 23.21 -32.22
C GLU A 763 16.56 24.62 -31.62
N MET A 764 17.14 24.82 -30.43
CA MET A 764 17.23 26.12 -29.75
C MET A 764 18.43 26.98 -30.22
N GLY A 765 19.26 26.50 -31.14
CA GLY A 765 20.47 27.20 -31.60
C GLY A 765 21.65 27.16 -30.62
N MET A 766 21.58 26.33 -29.58
CA MET A 766 22.64 26.10 -28.58
C MET A 766 23.63 25.05 -29.08
N PHE A 767 24.31 25.34 -30.20
CA PHE A 767 25.13 24.37 -30.91
C PHE A 767 26.32 23.87 -30.08
N LYS A 768 26.97 24.78 -29.34
CA LYS A 768 28.09 24.46 -28.45
C LYS A 768 27.68 23.44 -27.37
N GLU A 769 26.60 23.74 -26.65
CA GLU A 769 26.09 22.90 -25.56
C GLU A 769 25.47 21.59 -26.08
N SER A 770 24.97 21.58 -27.33
CA SER A 770 24.55 20.35 -28.01
C SER A 770 25.72 19.43 -28.32
N LEU A 771 26.85 19.98 -28.80
CA LEU A 771 28.07 19.22 -29.06
C LEU A 771 28.65 18.63 -27.76
N GLU A 772 28.64 19.38 -26.67
CA GLU A 772 29.03 18.91 -25.34
C GLU A 772 28.19 17.70 -24.87
N ASP A 773 26.87 17.76 -25.05
CA ASP A 773 25.97 16.65 -24.70
C ASP A 773 26.22 15.42 -25.57
N LEU A 774 26.48 15.58 -26.88
CA LEU A 774 26.79 14.48 -27.78
C LEU A 774 28.12 13.79 -27.43
N ILE A 775 29.15 14.57 -27.11
CA ILE A 775 30.42 14.04 -26.59
C ILE A 775 30.16 13.27 -25.30
N THR A 776 29.35 13.83 -24.39
CA THR A 776 29.02 13.18 -23.12
C THR A 776 28.29 11.86 -23.33
N ALA A 777 27.27 11.82 -24.19
CA ALA A 777 26.53 10.61 -24.53
C ALA A 777 27.44 9.51 -25.08
N GLU A 778 28.33 9.86 -26.01
CA GLU A 778 29.28 8.94 -26.63
C GLU A 778 30.31 8.39 -25.65
N PHE A 779 30.82 9.23 -24.75
CA PHE A 779 31.78 8.82 -23.71
C PHE A 779 31.13 7.94 -22.62
N ILE A 780 29.83 8.07 -22.41
CA ILE A 780 29.06 7.20 -21.53
C ILE A 780 28.80 5.84 -22.20
N LYS A 781 28.26 5.85 -23.43
CA LYS A 781 27.96 4.64 -24.20
C LYS A 781 28.12 4.91 -25.69
N SER A 782 29.16 4.32 -26.29
CA SER A 782 29.44 4.49 -27.71
C SER A 782 28.29 4.02 -28.59
N SER A 783 27.86 4.86 -29.53
CA SER A 783 26.81 4.55 -30.51
C SER A 783 27.03 5.28 -31.81
N GLU A 784 26.88 4.58 -32.95
CA GLU A 784 26.94 5.21 -34.27
C GLU A 784 25.94 6.37 -34.42
N VAL A 785 24.79 6.30 -33.75
CA VAL A 785 23.78 7.38 -33.80
C VAL A 785 24.32 8.68 -33.20
N TYR A 786 25.04 8.59 -32.08
CA TYR A 786 25.61 9.76 -31.39
C TYR A 786 26.76 10.34 -32.21
N ILE A 787 27.63 9.47 -32.71
CA ILE A 787 28.75 9.86 -33.58
C ILE A 787 28.24 10.55 -34.84
N ASN A 788 27.29 9.95 -35.55
CA ASN A 788 26.75 10.54 -36.78
C ASN A 788 26.09 11.89 -36.50
N SER A 789 25.30 12.00 -35.42
CA SER A 789 24.68 13.28 -35.04
C SER A 789 25.69 14.34 -34.64
N PHE A 790 26.79 13.95 -34.00
CA PHE A 790 27.92 14.84 -33.72
C PHE A 790 28.61 15.29 -35.00
N MET A 791 28.92 14.36 -35.90
CA MET A 791 29.57 14.66 -37.18
C MET A 791 28.73 15.62 -38.03
N ASP A 792 27.42 15.36 -38.17
CA ASP A 792 26.51 16.24 -38.92
C ASP A 792 26.49 17.67 -38.35
N LEU A 793 26.54 17.79 -37.02
CA LEU A 793 26.49 19.07 -36.33
C LEU A 793 27.82 19.83 -36.42
N ILE A 794 28.94 19.15 -36.17
CA ILE A 794 30.27 19.79 -36.16
C ILE A 794 30.71 20.22 -37.57
N GLN A 795 30.38 19.43 -38.60
CA GLN A 795 30.68 19.76 -40.00
C GLN A 795 29.98 21.05 -40.46
N SER A 796 28.81 21.34 -39.89
CA SER A 796 28.04 22.55 -40.18
C SER A 796 28.46 23.74 -39.31
N ASN A 797 29.29 23.52 -38.27
CA ASN A 797 29.66 24.52 -37.27
C ASN A 797 31.15 24.42 -36.90
N ASN A 798 32.02 24.60 -37.90
CA ASN A 798 33.47 24.40 -37.78
C ASN A 798 34.15 25.25 -36.69
N GLU A 799 33.56 26.38 -36.32
CA GLU A 799 34.03 27.27 -35.24
C GLU A 799 34.15 26.59 -33.86
N TRP A 800 33.44 25.48 -33.65
CA TRP A 800 33.46 24.73 -32.38
C TRP A 800 34.42 23.54 -32.38
N ILE A 801 35.16 23.29 -33.47
CA ILE A 801 36.07 22.12 -33.58
C ILE A 801 37.13 22.15 -32.48
N ASP A 802 37.87 23.25 -32.34
CA ASP A 802 38.92 23.38 -31.31
C ASP A 802 38.37 23.17 -29.90
N TYR A 803 37.18 23.72 -29.64
CA TYR A 803 36.50 23.58 -28.37
C TYR A 803 36.13 22.12 -28.05
N CYS A 804 35.55 21.42 -29.02
CA CYS A 804 35.18 20.01 -28.88
C CYS A 804 36.41 19.14 -28.64
N ILE A 805 37.51 19.38 -29.37
CA ILE A 805 38.77 18.66 -29.19
C ILE A 805 39.32 18.84 -27.78
N GLN A 806 39.29 20.07 -27.23
CA GLN A 806 39.70 20.32 -25.85
C GLN A 806 38.86 19.54 -24.83
N ILE A 807 37.54 19.46 -25.02
CA ILE A 807 36.65 18.68 -24.13
C ILE A 807 36.94 17.19 -24.24
N ILE A 808 37.05 16.67 -25.47
CA ILE A 808 37.35 15.25 -25.75
C ILE A 808 38.65 14.85 -25.05
N ASN A 809 39.71 15.67 -25.20
CA ASN A 809 40.99 15.44 -24.53
C ASN A 809 40.89 15.52 -23.00
N LYS A 810 40.07 16.42 -22.45
CA LYS A 810 39.86 16.53 -21.01
C LYS A 810 39.09 15.35 -20.41
N LYS A 811 38.15 14.78 -21.16
CA LYS A 811 37.34 13.61 -20.75
C LYS A 811 38.02 12.27 -21.02
N ARG A 812 39.19 12.28 -21.67
CA ARG A 812 39.93 11.09 -22.02
C ARG A 812 40.58 10.48 -20.79
N ASP A 813 40.04 9.35 -20.36
CA ASP A 813 40.61 8.50 -19.31
C ASP A 813 41.25 7.22 -19.93
N ASN A 814 41.88 6.39 -19.10
CA ASN A 814 42.56 5.15 -19.53
C ASN A 814 41.61 4.04 -20.06
N ASP A 815 40.30 4.24 -20.03
CA ASP A 815 39.26 3.22 -20.33
C ASP A 815 38.86 3.13 -21.83
N LEU A 816 39.60 3.76 -22.76
CA LEU A 816 39.29 3.76 -24.22
C LEU A 816 37.88 4.29 -24.59
N LYS A 817 37.24 5.08 -23.72
CA LYS A 817 35.93 5.70 -23.98
C LYS A 817 36.05 6.79 -25.05
N GLY A 818 35.12 6.81 -26.01
CA GLY A 818 35.07 7.81 -27.08
C GLY A 818 36.02 7.55 -28.27
N GLU A 819 36.77 6.45 -28.30
CA GLU A 819 37.75 6.16 -29.37
C GLU A 819 37.12 6.04 -30.77
N ASN A 820 35.87 5.57 -30.88
CA ASN A 820 35.15 5.52 -32.15
C ASN A 820 34.88 6.93 -32.72
N LEU A 821 34.50 7.88 -31.86
CA LEU A 821 34.33 9.28 -32.24
C LEU A 821 35.66 9.92 -32.62
N ILE A 822 36.72 9.67 -31.86
CA ILE A 822 38.07 10.16 -32.14
C ILE A 822 38.55 9.67 -33.51
N LYS A 823 38.37 8.37 -33.79
CA LYS A 823 38.71 7.78 -35.08
C LYS A 823 37.98 8.47 -36.23
N LYS A 824 36.67 8.68 -36.10
CA LYS A 824 35.85 9.39 -37.10
C LYS A 824 36.28 10.84 -37.29
N LEU A 825 36.69 11.52 -36.23
CA LEU A 825 37.19 12.90 -36.31
C LEU A 825 38.55 12.97 -37.01
N ARG A 826 39.45 12.01 -36.76
CA ARG A 826 40.73 11.92 -37.49
C ARG A 826 40.52 11.64 -38.98
N GLU A 827 39.66 10.67 -39.30
CA GLU A 827 39.28 10.37 -40.70
C GLU A 827 38.71 11.61 -41.40
N TYR A 828 37.87 12.39 -40.70
CA TYR A 828 37.34 13.64 -41.23
C TYR A 828 38.43 14.71 -41.42
N GLY A 829 39.30 14.91 -40.42
CA GLY A 829 40.44 15.84 -40.51
C GLY A 829 41.38 15.53 -41.67
N ASP A 830 41.68 14.25 -41.90
CA ASP A 830 42.48 13.80 -43.05
C ASP A 830 41.78 14.08 -44.38
N SER A 831 40.45 13.87 -44.45
CA SER A 831 39.67 14.09 -45.68
C SER A 831 39.60 15.55 -46.13
N ILE A 832 39.68 16.50 -45.19
CA ILE A 832 39.60 17.94 -45.47
C ILE A 832 40.98 18.61 -45.50
N ARG A 833 42.07 17.88 -45.26
CA ARG A 833 43.44 18.40 -45.14
C ARG A 833 43.90 19.22 -46.35
N GLU A 834 43.50 18.83 -47.56
CA GLU A 834 43.83 19.55 -48.79
C GLU A 834 42.91 20.76 -49.04
N GLN A 835 41.68 20.73 -48.53
CA GLN A 835 40.65 21.73 -48.80
C GLN A 835 40.58 22.83 -47.74
N SER A 836 40.94 22.52 -46.49
CA SER A 836 40.91 23.43 -45.35
C SER A 836 42.03 23.11 -44.35
N PRO A 837 43.29 23.46 -44.67
CA PRO A 837 44.47 23.09 -43.89
C PRO A 837 44.43 23.62 -42.45
N GLU A 838 43.86 24.80 -42.24
CA GLU A 838 43.73 25.43 -40.91
C GLU A 838 42.79 24.62 -39.99
N ILE A 839 41.69 24.10 -40.54
CA ILE A 839 40.73 23.27 -39.81
C ILE A 839 41.31 21.86 -39.56
N ALA A 840 42.04 21.32 -40.53
CA ALA A 840 42.68 20.01 -40.41
C ALA A 840 43.78 19.99 -39.32
N ALA A 841 44.48 21.10 -39.10
CA ALA A 841 45.50 21.23 -38.06
C ALA A 841 44.93 21.06 -36.64
N SER A 842 43.69 21.47 -36.41
CA SER A 842 43.00 21.29 -35.12
C SER A 842 42.92 19.81 -34.72
N PHE A 843 42.69 18.91 -35.68
CA PHE A 843 42.56 17.46 -35.45
C PHE A 843 43.88 16.74 -35.16
N GLU A 844 45.04 17.37 -35.39
CA GLU A 844 46.34 16.80 -35.04
C GLU A 844 46.55 16.71 -33.51
N ASN A 845 45.72 17.43 -32.74
CA ASN A 845 45.75 17.44 -31.28
C ASN A 845 44.90 16.33 -30.62
N LEU A 846 44.25 15.45 -31.40
CA LEU A 846 43.49 14.27 -30.95
C LEU A 846 44.33 12.99 -31.04
#